data_AF-A0A2R7KSP4-F1
#
_entry.id   AF-A0A2R7KSP4-F1
#
_cell.length_a   1.000
_cell.length_b   1.000
_cell.length_c   1.000
_cell.angle_alpha   90.00
_cell.angle_beta   90.00
_cell.angle_gamma   90.00
#
_symmetry.space_group_name_H-M   'P 1'
#
loop_
_entity.id
_entity.type
_entity.pdbx_description
1 polymer ?
#
loop_
_entity_poly.entity_id
_entity_poly.type
_entity_poly.pdbx_seq_one_letter_code
_entity_poly.pdbx_strand_id
1 'polypeptide(L)'
;MYQFVKYILMLFLASLSLISCKQKQADKIKIGFSQAMTTDDWRKQMNSSIKIEASLRPEVDLTIKDANNNVGKQIEDIERFISNKVDVIIVSPIQSKPLTVVVEKSIKAGIPVLVFDRKIEGESYTAYLGADNIEIGRIAGRYIISHSKGSGNIIEITGASGSSPAYERTLGFNQIINENKRFKIVNTIQGDWEKESVKASLKAILLQNPNIEYIFAHNDRMALSAWETAKNLGLEKKIKFIGVDALNSVNGGIELVKSGVLDGTILYPTGGNEALKLALKMYNKESISRNNILNTIVIDKNNAEIIENQMDKVDQQQLVIESQQGAIKVQEREYASQNNLVRLLSFFLVIILSLTIYSIYSTISISKKKKQLERINQTVIDQNNEIQEMAQIAAKSNEAKLNFFTGLSHEFKTPITLIMSYVESLIENEKIKGTALIDEVKLIHKNSNRLLRLINQLLDFRKIEEQKFTLRASNTKIYDFTNEVMANFKGEAARRNIDFQLSCKNKNLELFIDRGLMDKVYFNLLSNAFKFTPDNGKISISIVENQDNTVKIHFKDSGIGIPDDELSNVFDPFFRASNNNKNSSGIGLHLSKEFVLLHQGTIELKSKQGSEFMITLLKGNSHLQPSEIIQKVESLTSIPNLITDNLIIEPDLKESNTISDAEKHSLLIIEDNVDLVNFLKAKLSNEYVVYNSDGSDAIEKALEIIPDIIICDINLVDKDGYEISKELKKDLRSSHIPIIILTAQSNKESVLKGLQSGVDQYLTKPFSLSILKQSLSSLLFNREKLRYYYTNNIYRVEPESKFGNQEQSFITKMNDIIKKNVENPKFSVEDLADKLGVSRVQLYRKVKAIIGINISDHINNVKLEKAAELLKSNEMNISEIAYSLGFSSPNYFSTAFKNKFGISPKEYKTSN
;
A
#
# COMPACT_ATOMS: atom_id res chain seq x y z
N MET A 1 -12.95 -7.15 -20.22
CA MET A 1 -13.70 -6.19 -19.37
C MET A 1 -14.21 -5.03 -20.22
N TYR A 2 -13.35 -4.34 -20.97
CA TYR A 2 -13.72 -3.20 -21.82
C TYR A 2 -14.79 -3.52 -22.90
N GLN A 3 -14.65 -4.64 -23.62
CA GLN A 3 -15.65 -5.06 -24.62
C GLN A 3 -17.01 -5.37 -23.99
N PHE A 4 -17.05 -6.02 -22.82
CA PHE A 4 -18.29 -6.40 -22.16
C PHE A 4 -19.06 -5.18 -21.63
N VAL A 5 -18.35 -4.20 -21.06
CA VAL A 5 -18.92 -2.91 -20.66
C VAL A 5 -19.48 -2.15 -21.87
N LYS A 6 -18.81 -2.24 -23.03
CA LYS A 6 -19.27 -1.63 -24.28
C LYS A 6 -20.58 -2.24 -24.79
N TYR A 7 -20.76 -3.56 -24.67
CA TYR A 7 -22.02 -4.24 -25.03
C TYR A 7 -23.17 -3.91 -24.08
N ILE A 8 -22.90 -3.82 -22.76
CA ILE A 8 -23.91 -3.38 -21.78
C ILE A 8 -24.32 -1.92 -22.06
N LEU A 9 -23.35 -1.04 -22.34
CA LEU A 9 -23.64 0.36 -22.66
C LEU A 9 -24.45 0.50 -23.96
N MET A 10 -24.14 -0.31 -24.98
CA MET A 10 -24.93 -0.37 -26.22
C MET A 10 -26.35 -0.89 -25.98
N LEU A 11 -26.52 -1.95 -25.18
CA LEU A 11 -27.85 -2.48 -24.82
C LEU A 11 -28.66 -1.46 -24.00
N PHE A 12 -28.00 -0.74 -23.10
CA PHE A 12 -28.62 0.33 -22.32
C PHE A 12 -29.05 1.51 -23.23
N LEU A 13 -28.18 1.95 -24.14
CA LEU A 13 -28.49 2.99 -25.13
C LEU A 13 -29.58 2.55 -26.12
N ALA A 14 -29.60 1.28 -26.53
CA ALA A 14 -30.65 0.71 -27.37
C ALA A 14 -31.99 0.55 -26.63
N SER A 15 -31.96 0.33 -25.32
CA SER A 15 -33.18 0.31 -24.49
C SER A 15 -33.76 1.72 -24.28
N LEU A 16 -32.90 2.74 -24.21
CA LEU A 16 -33.30 4.15 -24.14
C LEU A 16 -33.95 4.64 -25.44
N SER A 17 -33.52 4.13 -26.61
CA SER A 17 -34.13 4.49 -27.90
C SER A 17 -35.53 3.88 -28.09
N LEU A 18 -35.87 2.80 -27.37
CA LEU A 18 -37.22 2.21 -27.37
C LEU A 18 -38.24 2.99 -26.51
N ILE A 19 -37.77 3.91 -25.63
CA ILE A 19 -38.64 4.71 -24.75
C ILE A 19 -39.09 6.02 -25.44
N SER A 20 -38.41 6.42 -26.53
CA SER A 20 -38.67 7.70 -27.22
C SER A 20 -39.53 7.54 -28.48
N CYS A 21 -40.70 6.90 -28.36
CA CYS A 21 -41.76 7.08 -29.35
C CYS A 21 -42.74 8.12 -28.84
N LYS A 22 -42.40 9.39 -29.00
CA LYS A 22 -43.37 10.50 -28.91
C LYS A 22 -44.35 10.34 -30.07
N GLN A 23 -45.54 9.85 -29.79
CA GLN A 23 -46.62 9.74 -30.76
C GLN A 23 -46.97 11.15 -31.21
N LYS A 24 -46.71 11.44 -32.50
CA LYS A 24 -46.94 12.75 -33.12
C LYS A 24 -48.45 13.00 -33.11
N GLN A 25 -48.93 13.83 -32.19
CA GLN A 25 -50.34 14.20 -32.09
C GLN A 25 -50.69 15.03 -33.34
N ALA A 26 -51.64 14.57 -34.16
CA ALA A 26 -52.08 15.29 -35.33
C ALA A 26 -52.70 16.64 -34.92
N ASP A 27 -52.43 17.70 -35.70
CA ASP A 27 -53.02 19.02 -35.46
C ASP A 27 -54.55 18.91 -35.57
N LYS A 28 -55.25 19.37 -34.52
CA LYS A 28 -56.72 19.40 -34.49
C LYS A 28 -57.27 20.55 -35.32
N ILE A 29 -58.44 20.34 -35.91
CA ILE A 29 -59.22 21.33 -36.66
C ILE A 29 -59.86 22.29 -35.66
N LYS A 30 -59.44 23.56 -35.68
CA LYS A 30 -59.90 24.61 -34.76
C LYS A 30 -61.15 25.28 -35.30
N ILE A 31 -62.26 25.14 -34.59
CA ILE A 31 -63.54 25.76 -34.97
C ILE A 31 -63.94 26.76 -33.89
N GLY A 32 -64.07 28.03 -34.27
CA GLY A 32 -64.54 29.10 -33.38
C GLY A 32 -66.01 29.37 -33.58
N PHE A 33 -66.84 29.25 -32.54
CA PHE A 33 -68.27 29.60 -32.58
C PHE A 33 -68.54 30.86 -31.76
N SER A 34 -68.88 31.96 -32.43
CA SER A 34 -69.33 33.22 -31.80
C SER A 34 -70.86 33.24 -31.67
N GLN A 35 -71.34 33.00 -30.45
CA GLN A 35 -72.76 32.94 -30.09
C GLN A 35 -73.28 34.29 -29.61
N ALA A 36 -74.53 34.62 -29.94
CA ALA A 36 -75.16 35.91 -29.58
C ALA A 36 -75.40 36.05 -28.06
N MET A 37 -75.99 35.03 -27.45
CA MET A 37 -76.31 34.96 -26.02
C MET A 37 -76.48 33.50 -25.59
N THR A 38 -76.41 33.22 -24.29
CA THR A 38 -76.76 31.90 -23.71
C THR A 38 -77.83 31.97 -22.63
N THR A 39 -78.49 33.13 -22.49
CA THR A 39 -79.52 33.37 -21.49
C THR A 39 -80.83 32.63 -21.82
N ASP A 40 -81.13 32.41 -23.09
CA ASP A 40 -82.31 31.65 -23.52
C ASP A 40 -82.03 30.15 -23.71
N ASP A 41 -83.06 29.33 -23.49
CA ASP A 41 -82.93 27.88 -23.47
C ASP A 41 -82.73 27.28 -24.87
N TRP A 42 -83.21 27.98 -25.90
CA TRP A 42 -83.00 27.59 -27.30
C TRP A 42 -81.51 27.65 -27.67
N ARG A 43 -80.82 28.71 -27.27
CA ARG A 43 -79.35 28.84 -27.44
C ARG A 43 -78.57 27.84 -26.59
N LYS A 44 -79.03 27.52 -25.38
CA LYS A 44 -78.39 26.48 -24.56
C LYS A 44 -78.48 25.12 -25.24
N GLN A 45 -79.63 24.76 -25.80
CA GLN A 45 -79.81 23.50 -26.50
C GLN A 45 -78.98 23.45 -27.80
N MET A 46 -78.93 24.55 -28.56
CA MET A 46 -78.01 24.71 -29.71
C MET A 46 -76.55 24.45 -29.29
N ASN A 47 -76.08 25.13 -28.25
CA ASN A 47 -74.71 24.99 -27.76
C ASN A 47 -74.40 23.60 -27.19
N SER A 48 -75.39 22.92 -26.61
CA SER A 48 -75.24 21.53 -26.16
C SER A 48 -75.03 20.61 -27.36
N SER A 49 -75.93 20.66 -28.34
CA SER A 49 -75.89 19.78 -29.52
C SER A 49 -74.59 19.89 -30.32
N ILE A 50 -74.03 21.10 -30.48
CA ILE A 50 -72.75 21.30 -31.17
C ILE A 50 -71.55 20.75 -30.36
N LYS A 51 -71.56 20.89 -29.02
CA LYS A 51 -70.51 20.33 -28.15
C LYS A 51 -70.49 18.81 -28.18
N ILE A 52 -71.67 18.20 -28.22
CA ILE A 52 -71.84 16.76 -28.31
C ILE A 52 -71.28 16.25 -29.63
N GLU A 53 -71.68 16.83 -30.76
CA GLU A 53 -71.14 16.44 -32.06
C GLU A 53 -69.61 16.60 -32.11
N ALA A 54 -69.07 17.67 -31.51
CA ALA A 54 -67.62 17.86 -31.41
C ALA A 54 -66.93 16.78 -30.54
N SER A 55 -67.59 16.32 -29.47
CA SER A 55 -67.06 15.27 -28.60
C SER A 55 -66.91 13.92 -29.32
N LEU A 56 -67.75 13.67 -30.33
CA LEU A 56 -67.69 12.47 -31.17
C LEU A 56 -66.56 12.53 -32.22
N ARG A 57 -65.87 13.66 -32.33
CA ARG A 57 -64.86 13.96 -33.36
C ARG A 57 -63.53 14.36 -32.70
N PRO A 58 -62.66 13.42 -32.34
CA PRO A 58 -61.40 13.72 -31.64
C PRO A 58 -60.46 14.68 -32.41
N GLU A 59 -60.63 14.77 -33.72
CA GLU A 59 -59.95 15.69 -34.64
C GLU A 59 -60.39 17.15 -34.51
N VAL A 60 -61.50 17.45 -33.82
CA VAL A 60 -62.06 18.81 -33.69
C VAL A 60 -61.68 19.45 -32.35
N ASP A 61 -61.34 20.73 -32.42
CA ASP A 61 -61.17 21.63 -31.28
C ASP A 61 -62.19 22.79 -31.38
N LEU A 62 -63.33 22.62 -30.72
CA LEU A 62 -64.44 23.59 -30.73
C LEU A 62 -64.32 24.58 -29.58
N THR A 63 -64.23 25.87 -29.90
CA THR A 63 -64.29 26.96 -28.92
C THR A 63 -65.55 27.79 -29.10
N ILE A 64 -66.45 27.79 -28.11
CA ILE A 64 -67.66 28.63 -28.11
C ILE A 64 -67.43 29.88 -27.26
N LYS A 65 -67.76 31.05 -27.80
CA LYS A 65 -67.76 32.34 -27.11
C LYS A 65 -69.17 32.92 -27.04
N ASP A 66 -69.53 33.42 -25.88
CA ASP A 66 -70.84 34.03 -25.62
C ASP A 66 -70.70 35.56 -25.55
N ALA A 67 -71.34 36.24 -26.48
CA ALA A 67 -71.35 37.70 -26.56
C ALA A 67 -72.27 38.37 -25.54
N ASN A 68 -73.09 37.62 -24.79
CA ASN A 68 -74.00 38.13 -23.75
C ASN A 68 -74.89 39.29 -24.25
N ASN A 69 -75.45 39.15 -25.46
CA ASN A 69 -76.27 40.14 -26.15
C ASN A 69 -75.57 41.50 -26.39
N ASN A 70 -74.23 41.53 -26.42
CA ASN A 70 -73.43 42.73 -26.70
C ASN A 70 -72.73 42.63 -28.06
N VAL A 71 -73.10 43.53 -28.99
CA VAL A 71 -72.56 43.59 -30.35
C VAL A 71 -71.04 43.82 -30.36
N GLY A 72 -70.52 44.72 -29.54
CA GLY A 72 -69.09 45.03 -29.48
C GLY A 72 -68.26 43.84 -29.00
N LYS A 73 -68.76 43.11 -27.99
CA LYS A 73 -68.15 41.87 -27.52
C LYS A 73 -68.18 40.77 -28.59
N GLN A 74 -69.26 40.65 -29.35
CA GLN A 74 -69.35 39.66 -30.43
C GLN A 74 -68.33 39.93 -31.54
N ILE A 75 -68.07 41.20 -31.85
CA ILE A 75 -67.01 41.62 -32.79
C ILE A 75 -65.65 41.20 -32.23
N GLU A 76 -65.36 41.50 -30.96
CA GLU A 76 -64.10 41.10 -30.30
C GLU A 76 -63.88 39.58 -30.33
N ASP A 77 -64.93 38.79 -30.07
CA ASP A 77 -64.86 37.33 -30.13
C ASP A 77 -64.47 36.83 -31.54
N ILE A 78 -65.05 37.41 -32.59
CA ILE A 78 -64.73 37.05 -33.99
C ILE A 78 -63.32 37.50 -34.34
N GLU A 79 -62.89 38.72 -33.96
CA GLU A 79 -61.53 39.20 -34.18
C GLU A 79 -60.48 38.32 -33.48
N ARG A 80 -60.80 37.81 -32.30
CA ARG A 80 -59.96 36.85 -31.57
C ARG A 80 -59.85 35.51 -32.29
N PHE A 81 -60.93 35.04 -32.93
CA PHE A 81 -60.86 33.85 -33.76
C PHE A 81 -60.00 34.06 -35.01
N ILE A 82 -60.08 35.22 -35.65
CA ILE A 82 -59.20 35.58 -36.77
C ILE A 82 -57.73 35.61 -36.32
N SER A 83 -57.41 36.26 -35.20
CA SER A 83 -56.03 36.38 -34.71
C SER A 83 -55.44 35.04 -34.28
N ASN A 84 -56.26 34.13 -33.74
CA ASN A 84 -55.89 32.77 -33.39
C ASN A 84 -55.77 31.83 -34.60
N LYS A 85 -56.08 32.30 -35.82
CA LYS A 85 -56.09 31.51 -37.07
C LYS A 85 -56.89 30.22 -36.92
N VAL A 86 -58.13 30.32 -36.46
CA VAL A 86 -59.04 29.17 -36.49
C VAL A 86 -59.32 28.75 -37.94
N ASP A 87 -59.61 27.48 -38.13
CA ASP A 87 -59.84 26.90 -39.46
C ASP A 87 -61.23 27.22 -40.01
N VAL A 88 -62.23 27.38 -39.14
CA VAL A 88 -63.61 27.75 -39.50
C VAL A 88 -64.22 28.62 -38.41
N ILE A 89 -64.98 29.66 -38.80
CA ILE A 89 -65.79 30.46 -37.88
C ILE A 89 -67.27 30.14 -38.08
N ILE A 90 -67.97 29.82 -37.00
CA ILE A 90 -69.43 29.80 -36.94
C ILE A 90 -69.86 31.08 -36.23
N VAL A 91 -70.85 31.78 -36.76
CA VAL A 91 -71.37 33.03 -36.16
C VAL A 91 -72.87 33.01 -36.13
N SER A 92 -73.46 33.32 -34.97
CA SER A 92 -74.88 33.65 -34.86
C SER A 92 -75.02 35.14 -34.54
N PRO A 93 -75.20 36.03 -35.54
CA PRO A 93 -75.18 37.47 -35.35
C PRO A 93 -76.27 37.99 -34.41
N ILE A 94 -75.93 38.86 -33.44
CA ILE A 94 -76.95 39.54 -32.61
C ILE A 94 -77.85 40.44 -33.47
N GLN A 95 -77.24 41.23 -34.37
CA GLN A 95 -77.90 42.12 -35.32
C GLN A 95 -77.26 41.98 -36.71
N SER A 96 -78.07 42.14 -37.76
CA SER A 96 -77.64 41.88 -39.14
C SER A 96 -76.54 42.84 -39.62
N LYS A 97 -76.71 44.14 -39.39
CA LYS A 97 -75.84 45.20 -39.97
C LYS A 97 -74.48 45.38 -39.27
N PRO A 98 -74.40 45.46 -37.92
CA PRO A 98 -73.12 45.75 -37.26
C PRO A 98 -72.07 44.64 -37.41
N LEU A 99 -72.51 43.39 -37.64
CA LEU A 99 -71.65 42.21 -37.72
C LEU A 99 -71.12 41.96 -39.14
N THR A 100 -71.71 42.57 -40.17
CA THR A 100 -71.30 42.37 -41.58
C THR A 100 -69.81 42.66 -41.80
N VAL A 101 -69.29 43.76 -41.25
CA VAL A 101 -67.89 44.20 -41.47
C VAL A 101 -66.88 43.19 -40.91
N VAL A 102 -67.12 42.62 -39.73
CA VAL A 102 -66.20 41.66 -39.10
C VAL A 102 -66.28 40.27 -39.73
N VAL A 103 -67.46 39.88 -40.24
CA VAL A 103 -67.63 38.65 -41.02
C VAL A 103 -66.90 38.76 -42.37
N GLU A 104 -67.03 39.90 -43.05
CA GLU A 104 -66.25 40.19 -44.27
C GLU A 104 -64.74 40.14 -44.04
N LYS A 105 -64.29 40.67 -42.90
CA LYS A 105 -62.88 40.62 -42.49
C LYS A 105 -62.39 39.18 -42.31
N SER A 106 -63.23 38.28 -41.79
CA SER A 106 -62.93 36.85 -41.63
C SER A 106 -62.74 36.15 -42.98
N ILE A 107 -63.64 36.39 -43.94
CA ILE A 107 -63.55 35.85 -45.30
C ILE A 107 -62.30 36.38 -46.02
N LYS A 108 -62.00 37.69 -45.90
CA LYS A 108 -60.77 38.29 -46.46
C LYS A 108 -59.49 37.72 -45.85
N ALA A 109 -59.54 37.26 -44.59
CA ALA A 109 -58.44 36.55 -43.95
C ALA A 109 -58.32 35.07 -44.40
N GLY A 110 -59.19 34.60 -45.30
CA GLY A 110 -59.19 33.24 -45.84
C GLY A 110 -59.89 32.21 -44.94
N ILE A 111 -60.57 32.65 -43.88
CA ILE A 111 -61.28 31.76 -42.96
C ILE A 111 -62.72 31.60 -43.43
N PRO A 112 -63.19 30.39 -43.74
CA PRO A 112 -64.58 30.16 -44.11
C PRO A 112 -65.53 30.46 -42.93
N VAL A 113 -66.64 31.14 -43.22
CA VAL A 113 -67.61 31.58 -42.21
C VAL A 113 -68.98 30.96 -42.45
N LEU A 114 -69.48 30.24 -41.44
CA LEU A 114 -70.85 29.74 -41.39
C LEU A 114 -71.70 30.72 -40.59
N VAL A 115 -72.64 31.39 -41.28
CA VAL A 115 -73.65 32.22 -40.63
C VAL A 115 -74.79 31.30 -40.19
N PHE A 116 -75.14 31.34 -38.91
CA PHE A 116 -76.04 30.37 -38.28
C PHE A 116 -77.20 31.07 -37.58
N ASP A 117 -78.41 30.58 -37.79
CA ASP A 117 -79.68 31.10 -37.28
C ASP A 117 -80.06 32.49 -37.83
N ARG A 118 -79.32 33.53 -37.45
CA ARG A 118 -79.56 34.92 -37.88
C ARG A 118 -78.70 35.29 -39.09
N LYS A 119 -79.24 36.09 -40.00
CA LYS A 119 -78.52 36.56 -41.20
C LYS A 119 -77.74 37.86 -40.93
N ILE A 120 -76.68 38.09 -41.71
CA ILE A 120 -76.02 39.40 -41.83
C ILE A 120 -76.52 40.15 -43.07
N GLU A 121 -76.24 41.46 -43.17
CA GLU A 121 -76.43 42.16 -44.45
C GLU A 121 -75.33 41.77 -45.45
N GLY A 122 -75.71 41.58 -46.71
CA GLY A 122 -74.80 41.20 -47.79
C GLY A 122 -74.60 39.69 -47.94
N GLU A 123 -73.70 39.32 -48.85
CA GLU A 123 -73.46 37.94 -49.28
C GLU A 123 -72.10 37.39 -48.83
N SER A 124 -71.32 38.16 -48.08
CA SER A 124 -69.92 37.88 -47.77
C SER A 124 -69.74 36.83 -46.65
N TYR A 125 -70.21 35.61 -46.88
CA TYR A 125 -70.04 34.43 -46.02
C TYR A 125 -70.02 33.15 -46.88
N THR A 126 -69.53 32.04 -46.31
CA THR A 126 -69.36 30.78 -47.06
C THR A 126 -70.65 29.99 -47.18
N ALA A 127 -71.37 29.83 -46.06
CA ALA A 127 -72.68 29.18 -46.04
C ALA A 127 -73.56 29.79 -44.94
N TYR A 128 -74.88 29.66 -45.13
CA TYR A 128 -75.91 29.96 -44.14
C TYR A 128 -76.60 28.66 -43.71
N LEU A 129 -76.90 28.56 -42.42
CA LEU A 129 -77.72 27.51 -41.82
C LEU A 129 -78.80 28.14 -40.93
N GLY A 130 -80.05 27.75 -41.10
CA GLY A 130 -81.16 28.24 -40.27
C GLY A 130 -82.50 27.75 -40.81
N ALA A 131 -83.60 27.98 -40.10
CA ALA A 131 -84.91 27.67 -40.66
C ALA A 131 -85.43 28.85 -41.52
N ASP A 132 -86.34 28.55 -42.44
CA ASP A 132 -86.98 29.58 -43.26
C ASP A 132 -88.05 30.33 -42.44
N ASN A 133 -87.68 31.51 -41.94
CA ASN A 133 -88.56 32.33 -41.11
C ASN A 133 -89.76 32.91 -41.87
N ILE A 134 -89.65 33.08 -43.20
CA ILE A 134 -90.79 33.47 -44.03
C ILE A 134 -91.79 32.32 -44.08
N GLU A 135 -91.30 31.10 -44.33
CA GLU A 135 -92.14 29.92 -44.36
C GLU A 135 -92.80 29.64 -43.00
N ILE A 136 -92.09 29.86 -41.89
CA ILE A 136 -92.67 29.78 -40.53
C ILE A 136 -93.84 30.75 -40.36
N GLY A 137 -93.68 32.00 -40.80
CA GLY A 137 -94.76 32.98 -40.81
C GLY A 137 -95.95 32.52 -41.65
N ARG A 138 -95.70 31.98 -42.86
CA ARG A 138 -96.75 31.44 -43.72
C ARG A 138 -97.46 30.25 -43.09
N ILE A 139 -96.70 29.34 -42.47
CA ILE A 139 -97.23 28.18 -41.76
C ILE A 139 -98.16 28.62 -40.63
N ALA A 140 -97.75 29.61 -39.82
CA ALA A 140 -98.60 30.17 -38.76
C ALA A 140 -99.90 30.74 -39.32
N GLY A 141 -99.83 31.51 -40.43
CA GLY A 141 -101.01 32.04 -41.11
C GLY A 141 -101.93 30.94 -41.64
N ARG A 142 -101.38 29.92 -42.30
CA ARG A 142 -102.16 28.78 -42.83
C ARG A 142 -102.77 27.95 -41.71
N TYR A 143 -102.06 27.79 -40.59
CA TYR A 143 -102.57 27.09 -39.41
C TYR A 143 -103.80 27.80 -38.85
N ILE A 144 -103.72 29.13 -38.64
CA ILE A 144 -104.87 29.94 -38.19
C ILE A 144 -106.06 29.81 -39.14
N ILE A 145 -105.84 29.95 -40.45
CA ILE A 145 -106.93 29.87 -41.44
C ILE A 145 -107.57 28.47 -41.44
N SER A 146 -106.76 27.41 -41.47
CA SER A 146 -107.26 26.03 -41.55
C SER A 146 -107.97 25.54 -40.29
N HIS A 147 -107.63 26.09 -39.12
CA HIS A 147 -108.22 25.70 -37.83
C HIS A 147 -109.35 26.63 -37.38
N SER A 148 -109.77 27.55 -38.25
CA SER A 148 -110.89 28.47 -38.02
C SER A 148 -112.18 27.99 -38.70
N LYS A 149 -113.34 28.27 -38.09
CA LYS A 149 -114.67 27.99 -38.68
C LYS A 149 -115.32 29.21 -39.36
N GLY A 150 -114.62 30.34 -39.49
CA GLY A 150 -115.23 31.63 -39.87
C GLY A 150 -114.21 32.74 -40.19
N SER A 151 -114.53 33.97 -39.80
CA SER A 151 -113.64 35.15 -39.82
C SER A 151 -113.02 35.42 -38.45
N GLY A 152 -111.92 36.16 -38.37
CA GLY A 152 -111.31 36.50 -37.08
C GLY A 152 -110.33 37.68 -37.12
N ASN A 153 -110.32 38.42 -36.02
CA ASN A 153 -109.37 39.49 -35.72
C ASN A 153 -108.14 38.90 -35.03
N ILE A 154 -106.97 39.31 -35.53
CA ILE A 154 -105.67 38.78 -35.12
C ILE A 154 -104.83 39.89 -34.52
N ILE A 155 -104.17 39.61 -33.39
CA ILE A 155 -103.04 40.41 -32.92
C ILE A 155 -101.74 39.68 -33.26
N GLU A 156 -100.80 40.38 -33.89
CA GLU A 156 -99.44 39.89 -34.08
C GLU A 156 -98.53 40.47 -32.99
N ILE A 157 -97.69 39.63 -32.36
CA ILE A 157 -96.64 40.05 -31.43
C ILE A 157 -95.28 39.71 -32.08
N THR A 158 -94.54 40.74 -32.46
CA THR A 158 -93.27 40.61 -33.17
C THR A 158 -92.08 40.48 -32.21
N GLY A 159 -91.01 39.82 -32.65
CA GLY A 159 -89.73 39.82 -31.93
C GLY A 159 -88.95 41.14 -32.10
N ALA A 160 -87.77 41.25 -31.48
CA ALA A 160 -86.98 42.50 -31.41
C ALA A 160 -86.74 43.18 -32.78
N SER A 161 -86.91 44.51 -32.79
CA SER A 161 -86.65 45.36 -33.96
C SER A 161 -85.20 45.24 -34.44
N GLY A 162 -85.02 45.07 -35.75
CA GLY A 162 -83.71 44.89 -36.39
C GLY A 162 -83.21 43.44 -36.44
N SER A 163 -83.98 42.45 -35.96
CA SER A 163 -83.67 41.03 -36.14
C SER A 163 -84.33 40.46 -37.41
N SER A 164 -83.58 39.70 -38.20
CA SER A 164 -84.09 39.08 -39.45
C SER A 164 -85.28 38.13 -39.22
N PRO A 165 -85.32 37.28 -38.18
CA PRO A 165 -86.46 36.39 -37.94
C PRO A 165 -87.77 37.14 -37.70
N ALA A 166 -87.75 38.25 -36.94
CA ALA A 166 -88.96 39.03 -36.68
C ALA A 166 -89.53 39.61 -37.98
N TYR A 167 -88.68 40.21 -38.81
CA TYR A 167 -89.10 40.75 -40.10
C TYR A 167 -89.63 39.67 -41.06
N GLU A 168 -88.91 38.57 -41.20
CA GLU A 168 -89.26 37.48 -42.12
C GLU A 168 -90.55 36.76 -41.70
N ARG A 169 -90.76 36.50 -40.40
CA ARG A 169 -92.00 35.90 -39.86
C ARG A 169 -93.21 36.79 -40.15
N THR A 170 -93.10 38.10 -39.90
CA THR A 170 -94.18 39.05 -40.24
C THR A 170 -94.46 39.09 -41.74
N LEU A 171 -93.42 39.11 -42.59
CA LEU A 171 -93.59 39.12 -44.03
C LEU A 171 -94.36 37.88 -44.52
N GLY A 172 -93.95 36.69 -44.08
CA GLY A 172 -94.61 35.43 -44.44
C GLY A 172 -96.02 35.31 -43.88
N PHE A 173 -96.24 35.76 -42.65
CA PHE A 173 -97.56 35.77 -42.02
C PHE A 173 -98.54 36.68 -42.78
N ASN A 174 -98.10 37.89 -43.11
CA ASN A 174 -98.89 38.85 -43.87
C ASN A 174 -99.24 38.38 -45.28
N GLN A 175 -98.34 37.65 -45.95
CA GLN A 175 -98.63 37.05 -47.27
C GLN A 175 -99.88 36.17 -47.21
N ILE A 176 -100.00 35.33 -46.19
CA ILE A 176 -101.12 34.40 -46.07
C ILE A 176 -102.39 35.07 -45.53
N ILE A 177 -102.28 35.95 -44.53
CA ILE A 177 -103.47 36.58 -43.93
C ILE A 177 -104.09 37.60 -44.89
N ASN A 178 -103.31 38.40 -45.62
CA ASN A 178 -103.82 39.42 -46.53
C ASN A 178 -104.52 38.83 -47.77
N GLU A 179 -104.19 37.60 -48.16
CA GLU A 179 -104.88 36.86 -49.24
C GLU A 179 -106.32 36.46 -48.86
N ASN A 180 -106.65 36.42 -47.56
CA ASN A 180 -107.95 35.98 -47.07
C ASN A 180 -108.74 37.11 -46.38
N LYS A 181 -109.73 37.66 -47.09
CA LYS A 181 -110.59 38.77 -46.61
C LYS A 181 -111.39 38.47 -45.31
N ARG A 182 -111.45 37.20 -44.87
CA ARG A 182 -112.11 36.82 -43.60
C ARG A 182 -111.24 37.06 -42.38
N PHE A 183 -109.94 37.27 -42.52
CA PHE A 183 -109.03 37.52 -41.41
C PHE A 183 -108.44 38.92 -41.50
N LYS A 184 -108.30 39.59 -40.36
CA LYS A 184 -107.69 40.92 -40.31
C LYS A 184 -106.75 41.02 -39.13
N ILE A 185 -105.53 41.49 -39.39
CA ILE A 185 -104.61 41.91 -38.34
C ILE A 185 -105.08 43.27 -37.85
N VAL A 186 -105.56 43.34 -36.61
CA VAL A 186 -106.13 44.56 -36.03
C VAL A 186 -105.09 45.38 -35.29
N ASN A 187 -104.08 44.71 -34.71
CA ASN A 187 -102.98 45.34 -34.01
C ASN A 187 -101.70 44.50 -34.14
N THR A 188 -100.56 45.19 -34.15
CA THR A 188 -99.23 44.58 -34.06
C THR A 188 -98.52 45.16 -32.84
N ILE A 189 -97.99 44.29 -31.97
CA ILE A 189 -97.25 44.66 -30.76
C ILE A 189 -95.78 44.34 -30.99
N GLN A 190 -94.92 45.33 -30.79
CA GLN A 190 -93.47 45.15 -30.87
C GLN A 190 -92.94 44.58 -29.54
N GLY A 191 -92.46 43.33 -29.56
CA GLY A 191 -91.75 42.69 -28.45
C GLY A 191 -90.23 42.72 -28.64
N ASP A 192 -89.52 42.11 -27.69
CA ASP A 192 -88.04 41.99 -27.69
C ASP A 192 -87.53 40.54 -27.61
N TRP A 193 -88.41 39.57 -27.86
CA TRP A 193 -88.25 38.12 -27.65
C TRP A 193 -88.43 37.62 -26.21
N GLU A 194 -88.53 38.52 -25.21
CA GLU A 194 -88.67 38.14 -23.81
C GLU A 194 -90.12 38.15 -23.32
N LYS A 195 -90.36 37.39 -22.24
CA LYS A 195 -91.70 37.20 -21.69
C LYS A 195 -92.34 38.53 -21.24
N GLU A 196 -91.59 39.42 -20.60
CA GLU A 196 -92.17 40.62 -19.97
C GLU A 196 -92.50 41.76 -20.95
N SER A 197 -91.91 41.77 -22.16
CA SER A 197 -91.98 42.92 -23.07
C SER A 197 -93.39 43.21 -23.62
N VAL A 198 -94.30 42.25 -23.51
CA VAL A 198 -95.61 42.26 -24.20
C VAL A 198 -96.77 42.63 -23.25
N LYS A 199 -96.63 42.37 -21.95
CA LYS A 199 -97.75 42.37 -20.99
C LYS A 199 -98.51 43.70 -20.93
N ALA A 200 -97.79 44.82 -20.80
CA ALA A 200 -98.41 46.14 -20.64
C ALA A 200 -99.18 46.58 -21.89
N SER A 201 -98.54 46.46 -23.06
CA SER A 201 -99.11 46.82 -24.36
C SER A 201 -100.31 45.95 -24.73
N LEU A 202 -100.21 44.64 -24.53
CA LEU A 202 -101.31 43.72 -24.84
C LEU A 202 -102.51 43.94 -23.92
N LYS A 203 -102.29 44.16 -22.62
CA LYS A 203 -103.37 44.45 -21.67
C LYS A 203 -104.17 45.69 -22.11
N ALA A 204 -103.49 46.75 -22.56
CA ALA A 204 -104.16 47.96 -23.04
C ALA A 204 -105.01 47.70 -24.29
N ILE A 205 -104.51 46.90 -25.24
CA ILE A 205 -105.22 46.58 -26.49
C ILE A 205 -106.43 45.68 -26.24
N LEU A 206 -106.30 44.64 -25.40
CA LEU A 206 -107.41 43.73 -25.08
C LEU A 206 -108.56 44.40 -24.34
N LEU A 207 -108.27 45.45 -23.54
CA LEU A 207 -109.31 46.27 -22.90
C LEU A 207 -110.06 47.17 -23.89
N GLN A 208 -109.39 47.63 -24.96
CA GLN A 208 -110.00 48.49 -25.99
C GLN A 208 -110.74 47.68 -27.06
N ASN A 209 -110.24 46.50 -27.40
CA ASN A 209 -110.76 45.63 -28.46
C ASN A 209 -111.04 44.23 -27.89
N PRO A 210 -112.26 43.94 -27.38
CA PRO A 210 -112.56 42.64 -26.78
C PRO A 210 -112.83 41.52 -27.80
N ASN A 211 -112.98 41.85 -29.08
CA ASN A 211 -113.27 40.90 -30.17
C ASN A 211 -111.96 40.51 -30.88
N ILE A 212 -111.13 39.72 -30.20
CA ILE A 212 -109.90 39.12 -30.74
C ILE A 212 -110.07 37.60 -30.69
N GLU A 213 -109.85 36.93 -31.81
CA GLU A 213 -109.96 35.47 -31.90
C GLU A 213 -108.60 34.79 -31.91
N TYR A 214 -107.53 35.45 -32.39
CA TYR A 214 -106.20 34.85 -32.49
C TYR A 214 -105.09 35.81 -32.07
N ILE A 215 -104.07 35.26 -31.42
CA ILE A 215 -102.80 35.92 -31.17
C ILE A 215 -101.69 35.06 -31.76
N PHE A 216 -100.95 35.64 -32.71
CA PHE A 216 -99.72 35.05 -33.22
C PHE A 216 -98.52 35.75 -32.59
N ALA A 217 -97.75 35.02 -31.79
CA ALA A 217 -96.51 35.53 -31.22
C ALA A 217 -95.31 34.88 -31.90
N HIS A 218 -94.31 35.70 -32.20
CA HIS A 218 -93.10 35.24 -32.88
C HIS A 218 -92.25 34.28 -32.06
N ASN A 219 -92.49 34.09 -30.75
CA ASN A 219 -91.95 32.96 -30.02
C ASN A 219 -92.87 32.47 -28.89
N ASP A 220 -92.60 31.28 -28.36
CA ASP A 220 -93.41 30.65 -27.32
C ASP A 220 -93.40 31.42 -25.98
N ARG A 221 -92.29 32.10 -25.67
CA ARG A 221 -92.16 32.90 -24.44
C ARG A 221 -93.12 34.09 -24.43
N MET A 222 -93.17 34.83 -25.55
CA MET A 222 -94.12 35.92 -25.74
C MET A 222 -95.55 35.39 -25.87
N ALA A 223 -95.75 34.22 -26.49
CA ALA A 223 -97.06 33.56 -26.57
C ALA A 223 -97.62 33.21 -25.18
N LEU A 224 -96.79 32.64 -24.31
CA LEU A 224 -97.13 32.35 -22.92
C LEU A 224 -97.48 33.63 -22.15
N SER A 225 -96.70 34.69 -22.33
CA SER A 225 -96.99 36.00 -21.73
C SER A 225 -98.33 36.58 -22.19
N ALA A 226 -98.65 36.40 -23.48
CA ALA A 226 -99.92 36.82 -24.04
C ALA A 226 -101.08 36.05 -23.44
N TRP A 227 -100.94 34.72 -23.27
CA TRP A 227 -101.94 33.88 -22.63
C TRP A 227 -102.14 34.25 -21.15
N GLU A 228 -101.06 34.45 -20.39
CA GLU A 228 -101.14 34.91 -18.99
C GLU A 228 -101.88 36.25 -18.87
N THR A 229 -101.60 37.17 -19.80
CA THR A 229 -102.26 38.49 -19.86
C THR A 229 -103.75 38.34 -20.16
N ALA A 230 -104.12 37.50 -21.12
CA ALA A 230 -105.52 37.23 -21.45
C ALA A 230 -106.26 36.50 -20.32
N LYS A 231 -105.61 35.55 -19.64
CA LYS A 231 -106.16 34.83 -18.49
C LYS A 231 -106.46 35.76 -17.32
N ASN A 232 -105.58 36.72 -17.05
CA ASN A 232 -105.82 37.75 -16.03
C ASN A 232 -107.03 38.66 -16.36
N LEU A 233 -107.47 38.69 -17.63
CA LEU A 233 -108.65 39.41 -18.10
C LEU A 233 -109.87 38.49 -18.34
N GLY A 234 -109.75 37.18 -18.11
CA GLY A 234 -110.82 36.19 -18.36
C GLY A 234 -111.13 35.96 -19.86
N LEU A 235 -110.17 36.21 -20.75
CA LEU A 235 -110.31 36.09 -22.21
C LEU A 235 -109.62 34.86 -22.81
N GLU A 236 -108.94 34.05 -22.00
CA GLU A 236 -108.09 32.93 -22.44
C GLU A 236 -108.85 31.83 -23.20
N LYS A 237 -110.16 31.68 -22.97
CA LYS A 237 -111.00 30.71 -23.68
C LYS A 237 -111.53 31.23 -25.03
N LYS A 238 -111.48 32.54 -25.25
CA LYS A 238 -111.99 33.20 -26.47
C LYS A 238 -110.89 33.40 -27.51
N ILE A 239 -109.65 33.54 -27.05
CA ILE A 239 -108.48 33.81 -27.88
C ILE A 239 -107.70 32.51 -28.08
N LYS A 240 -107.25 32.29 -29.31
CA LYS A 240 -106.37 31.20 -29.71
C LYS A 240 -104.93 31.68 -29.80
N PHE A 241 -103.98 30.93 -29.24
CA PHE A 241 -102.58 31.37 -29.11
C PHE A 241 -101.66 30.51 -29.97
N ILE A 242 -100.91 31.14 -30.86
CA ILE A 242 -99.95 30.49 -31.76
C ILE A 242 -98.55 31.02 -31.45
N GLY A 243 -97.63 30.12 -31.14
CA GLY A 243 -96.22 30.41 -30.87
C GLY A 243 -95.26 29.90 -31.94
N VAL A 244 -93.97 30.09 -31.70
CA VAL A 244 -92.85 29.58 -32.51
C VAL A 244 -91.72 29.22 -31.54
N ASP A 245 -90.99 28.15 -31.84
CA ASP A 245 -89.76 27.61 -31.22
C ASP A 245 -89.97 26.12 -30.94
N ALA A 246 -91.03 25.79 -30.22
CA ALA A 246 -91.45 24.45 -29.84
C ALA A 246 -90.37 23.65 -29.08
N LEU A 247 -89.76 24.29 -28.09
CA LEU A 247 -88.79 23.65 -27.20
C LEU A 247 -89.40 22.50 -26.38
N ASN A 248 -88.64 21.41 -26.23
CA ASN A 248 -88.94 20.31 -25.31
C ASN A 248 -88.35 20.62 -23.93
N SER A 249 -88.97 21.53 -23.19
CA SER A 249 -88.51 21.95 -21.87
C SER A 249 -89.68 22.37 -20.99
N VAL A 250 -89.42 22.57 -19.69
CA VAL A 250 -90.42 23.14 -18.77
C VAL A 250 -90.84 24.54 -19.26
N ASN A 251 -92.14 24.75 -19.45
CA ASN A 251 -92.76 25.91 -20.10
C ASN A 251 -92.34 26.13 -21.58
N GLY A 252 -91.79 25.11 -22.25
CA GLY A 252 -91.49 25.13 -23.68
C GLY A 252 -92.74 24.93 -24.54
N GLY A 253 -92.69 25.30 -25.81
CA GLY A 253 -93.88 25.29 -26.69
C GLY A 253 -94.62 23.97 -26.75
N ILE A 254 -93.92 22.82 -26.69
CA ILE A 254 -94.55 21.50 -26.73
C ILE A 254 -95.41 21.28 -25.47
N GLU A 255 -94.88 21.57 -24.29
CA GLU A 255 -95.62 21.48 -23.02
C GLU A 255 -96.78 22.49 -22.99
N LEU A 256 -96.57 23.70 -23.50
CA LEU A 256 -97.61 24.72 -23.57
C LEU A 256 -98.77 24.31 -24.48
N VAL A 257 -98.50 23.58 -25.58
CA VAL A 257 -99.55 23.00 -26.42
C VAL A 257 -100.27 21.86 -25.70
N LYS A 258 -99.53 20.94 -25.06
CA LYS A 258 -100.12 19.81 -24.31
C LYS A 258 -101.02 20.27 -23.15
N SER A 259 -100.60 21.31 -22.43
CA SER A 259 -101.35 21.90 -21.32
C SER A 259 -102.54 22.77 -21.75
N GLY A 260 -102.73 22.97 -23.06
CA GLY A 260 -103.80 23.78 -23.63
C GLY A 260 -103.60 25.29 -23.45
N VAL A 261 -102.38 25.73 -23.16
CA VAL A 261 -101.99 27.16 -23.11
C VAL A 261 -101.83 27.72 -24.52
N LEU A 262 -101.19 26.96 -25.42
CA LEU A 262 -101.09 27.29 -26.84
C LEU A 262 -101.95 26.33 -27.67
N ASP A 263 -102.57 26.85 -28.73
CA ASP A 263 -103.30 26.02 -29.69
C ASP A 263 -102.37 25.40 -30.74
N GLY A 264 -101.23 26.02 -30.98
CA GLY A 264 -100.17 25.45 -31.80
C GLY A 264 -98.87 26.23 -31.66
N THR A 265 -97.75 25.59 -31.93
CA THR A 265 -96.44 26.23 -32.04
C THR A 265 -95.72 25.71 -33.27
N ILE A 266 -94.89 26.53 -33.92
CA ILE A 266 -94.09 26.12 -35.08
C ILE A 266 -92.67 25.80 -34.62
N LEU A 267 -92.20 24.58 -34.88
CA LEU A 267 -90.85 24.13 -34.51
C LEU A 267 -89.79 24.99 -35.20
N TYR A 268 -88.94 25.64 -34.39
CA TYR A 268 -87.72 26.28 -34.86
C TYR A 268 -86.51 25.44 -34.41
N PRO A 269 -85.95 24.59 -35.29
CA PRO A 269 -84.88 23.66 -34.92
C PRO A 269 -83.59 24.40 -34.54
N THR A 270 -82.92 23.91 -33.49
CA THR A 270 -81.67 24.51 -32.97
C THR A 270 -80.46 24.28 -33.87
N GLY A 271 -80.41 23.16 -34.62
CA GLY A 271 -79.47 22.91 -35.72
C GLY A 271 -77.98 22.74 -35.37
N GLY A 272 -77.59 22.66 -34.09
CA GLY A 272 -76.18 22.76 -33.70
C GLY A 272 -75.30 21.60 -34.18
N ASN A 273 -75.85 20.38 -34.29
CA ASN A 273 -75.14 19.23 -34.87
C ASN A 273 -74.85 19.41 -36.37
N GLU A 274 -75.84 19.89 -37.14
CA GLU A 274 -75.68 20.18 -38.57
C GLU A 274 -74.72 21.35 -38.80
N ALA A 275 -74.67 22.33 -37.90
CA ALA A 275 -73.71 23.43 -37.96
C ALA A 275 -72.26 22.92 -37.91
N LEU A 276 -71.94 21.98 -37.03
CA LEU A 276 -70.59 21.43 -36.96
C LEU A 276 -70.25 20.56 -38.17
N LYS A 277 -71.19 19.72 -38.63
CA LYS A 277 -70.99 18.91 -39.84
C LYS A 277 -70.71 19.79 -41.05
N LEU A 278 -71.45 20.89 -41.20
CA LEU A 278 -71.25 21.83 -42.28
C LEU A 278 -69.91 22.57 -42.17
N ALA A 279 -69.52 22.98 -40.96
CA ALA A 279 -68.20 23.57 -40.72
C ALA A 279 -67.07 22.60 -41.11
N LEU A 280 -67.19 21.30 -40.82
CA LEU A 280 -66.20 20.30 -41.24
C LEU A 280 -66.15 20.12 -42.76
N LYS A 281 -67.31 20.11 -43.43
CA LYS A 281 -67.36 20.10 -44.90
C LYS A 281 -66.69 21.34 -45.50
N MET A 282 -66.89 22.50 -44.89
CA MET A 282 -66.25 23.77 -45.28
C MET A 282 -64.72 23.68 -45.14
N TYR A 283 -64.23 23.15 -44.03
CA TYR A 283 -62.81 22.90 -43.81
C TYR A 283 -62.21 21.96 -44.87
N ASN A 284 -62.90 20.85 -45.14
CA ASN A 284 -62.50 19.85 -46.14
C ASN A 284 -62.64 20.31 -47.60
N LYS A 285 -63.20 21.52 -47.83
CA LYS A 285 -63.50 22.07 -49.16
C LYS A 285 -64.45 21.17 -49.97
N GLU A 286 -65.36 20.49 -49.29
CA GLU A 286 -66.42 19.70 -49.93
C GLU A 286 -67.45 20.62 -50.61
N SER A 287 -68.18 20.09 -51.59
CA SER A 287 -69.29 20.83 -52.22
C SER A 287 -70.45 20.98 -51.22
N ILE A 288 -70.81 22.22 -50.92
CA ILE A 288 -71.91 22.55 -49.99
C ILE A 288 -72.88 23.54 -50.63
N SER A 289 -74.17 23.44 -50.26
CA SER A 289 -75.13 24.49 -50.59
C SER A 289 -74.79 25.76 -49.81
N ARG A 290 -74.93 26.92 -50.46
CA ARG A 290 -74.77 28.21 -49.79
C ARG A 290 -75.87 28.47 -48.76
N ASN A 291 -77.09 28.00 -49.03
CA ASN A 291 -78.24 28.13 -48.15
C ASN A 291 -78.69 26.74 -47.71
N ASN A 292 -78.58 26.45 -46.41
CA ASN A 292 -78.96 25.17 -45.82
C ASN A 292 -80.15 25.43 -44.89
N ILE A 293 -81.34 25.03 -45.34
CA ILE A 293 -82.59 25.31 -44.63
C ILE A 293 -82.95 24.12 -43.73
N LEU A 294 -83.14 24.40 -42.44
CA LEU A 294 -83.62 23.42 -41.48
C LEU A 294 -85.14 23.25 -41.59
N ASN A 295 -85.61 22.00 -41.49
CA ASN A 295 -87.03 21.68 -41.60
C ASN A 295 -87.82 22.17 -40.38
N THR A 296 -89.03 22.68 -40.63
CA THR A 296 -89.97 23.14 -39.60
C THR A 296 -91.28 22.35 -39.69
N ILE A 297 -92.01 22.24 -38.59
CA ILE A 297 -93.30 21.55 -38.51
C ILE A 297 -94.22 22.29 -37.54
N VAL A 298 -95.54 22.25 -37.76
CA VAL A 298 -96.52 22.69 -36.78
C VAL A 298 -96.71 21.62 -35.73
N ILE A 299 -96.66 22.03 -34.47
CA ILE A 299 -96.93 21.21 -33.30
C ILE A 299 -98.24 21.68 -32.69
N ASP A 300 -99.24 20.82 -32.70
CA ASP A 300 -100.57 21.06 -32.15
C ASP A 300 -100.96 19.91 -31.21
N LYS A 301 -102.16 19.98 -30.63
CA LYS A 301 -102.66 18.93 -29.72
C LYS A 301 -102.70 17.52 -30.33
N ASN A 302 -102.70 17.38 -31.65
CA ASN A 302 -102.82 16.09 -32.33
C ASN A 302 -101.47 15.38 -32.46
N ASN A 303 -100.35 16.11 -32.44
CA ASN A 303 -99.00 15.55 -32.61
C ASN A 303 -98.03 15.85 -31.46
N ALA A 304 -98.36 16.76 -30.53
CA ALA A 304 -97.47 17.19 -29.45
C ALA A 304 -96.95 16.03 -28.59
N GLU A 305 -97.81 15.07 -28.23
CA GLU A 305 -97.42 13.89 -27.42
C GLU A 305 -96.44 12.98 -28.15
N ILE A 306 -96.63 12.76 -29.46
CA ILE A 306 -95.71 11.92 -30.25
C ILE A 306 -94.37 12.62 -30.39
N ILE A 307 -94.36 13.94 -30.63
CA ILE A 307 -93.13 14.71 -30.79
C ILE A 307 -92.36 14.80 -29.47
N GLU A 308 -93.02 15.04 -28.34
CA GLU A 308 -92.39 15.01 -27.02
C GLU A 308 -91.73 13.65 -26.75
N ASN A 309 -92.44 12.54 -26.95
CA ASN A 309 -91.88 11.19 -26.77
C ASN A 309 -90.63 10.94 -27.66
N GLN A 310 -90.61 11.48 -28.88
CA GLN A 310 -89.42 11.39 -29.74
C GLN A 310 -88.26 12.26 -29.21
N MET A 311 -88.54 13.48 -28.74
CA MET A 311 -87.52 14.38 -28.19
C MET A 311 -86.96 13.84 -26.86
N ASP A 312 -87.80 13.30 -25.98
CA ASP A 312 -87.39 12.63 -24.75
C ASP A 312 -86.49 11.43 -25.06
N LYS A 313 -86.78 10.67 -26.12
CA LYS A 313 -85.92 9.56 -26.54
C LYS A 313 -84.54 10.05 -27.01
N VAL A 314 -84.50 11.18 -27.72
CA VAL A 314 -83.25 11.82 -28.14
C VAL A 314 -82.46 12.31 -26.93
N ASP A 315 -83.11 12.96 -25.96
CA ASP A 315 -82.48 13.45 -24.72
C ASP A 315 -81.92 12.28 -23.88
N GLN A 316 -82.64 11.15 -23.80
CA GLN A 316 -82.14 9.93 -23.17
C GLN A 316 -80.90 9.37 -23.87
N GLN A 317 -80.90 9.29 -25.21
CA GLN A 317 -79.73 8.84 -25.97
C GLN A 317 -78.54 9.78 -25.77
N GLN A 318 -78.82 11.08 -25.63
CA GLN A 318 -77.81 12.10 -25.41
C GLN A 318 -77.06 11.88 -24.10
N LEU A 319 -77.79 11.62 -23.01
CA LEU A 319 -77.21 11.30 -21.70
C LEU A 319 -76.35 10.03 -21.74
N VAL A 320 -76.77 9.01 -22.50
CA VAL A 320 -75.99 7.78 -22.69
C VAL A 320 -74.67 8.06 -23.39
N ILE A 321 -74.67 8.88 -24.45
CA ILE A 321 -73.45 9.27 -25.17
C ILE A 321 -72.48 10.01 -24.25
N GLU A 322 -72.97 10.95 -23.44
CA GLU A 322 -72.14 11.68 -22.47
C GLU A 322 -71.52 10.75 -21.40
N SER A 323 -72.30 9.79 -20.90
CA SER A 323 -71.81 8.78 -19.96
C SER A 323 -70.73 7.90 -20.59
N GLN A 324 -70.94 7.44 -21.83
CA GLN A 324 -69.96 6.63 -22.57
C GLN A 324 -68.66 7.40 -22.83
N GLN A 325 -68.74 8.68 -23.23
CA GLN A 325 -67.59 9.56 -23.36
C GLN A 325 -66.79 9.68 -22.06
N GLY A 326 -67.49 9.78 -20.92
CA GLY A 326 -66.87 9.76 -19.59
C GLY A 326 -66.11 8.46 -19.33
N ALA A 327 -66.75 7.31 -19.61
CA ALA A 327 -66.15 5.99 -19.43
C ALA A 327 -64.92 5.77 -20.33
N ILE A 328 -64.99 6.18 -21.60
CA ILE A 328 -63.86 6.09 -22.54
C ILE A 328 -62.66 6.87 -22.03
N LYS A 329 -62.86 8.10 -21.53
CA LYS A 329 -61.75 8.91 -20.96
C LYS A 329 -61.10 8.27 -19.74
N VAL A 330 -61.88 7.58 -18.91
CA VAL A 330 -61.33 6.81 -17.78
C VAL A 330 -60.52 5.62 -18.29
N GLN A 331 -61.07 4.87 -19.24
CA GLN A 331 -60.40 3.72 -19.85
C GLN A 331 -59.10 4.11 -20.56
N GLU A 332 -59.05 5.25 -21.25
CA GLU A 332 -57.82 5.78 -21.86
C GLU A 332 -56.74 6.06 -20.82
N ARG A 333 -57.11 6.64 -19.67
CA ARG A 333 -56.16 6.90 -18.57
C ARG A 333 -55.65 5.60 -17.96
N GLU A 334 -56.52 4.63 -17.74
CA GLU A 334 -56.15 3.31 -17.22
C GLU A 334 -55.24 2.57 -18.18
N TYR A 335 -55.58 2.54 -19.48
CA TYR A 335 -54.76 1.92 -20.51
C TYR A 335 -53.39 2.57 -20.61
N ALA A 336 -53.31 3.90 -20.57
CA ALA A 336 -52.03 4.62 -20.56
C ALA A 336 -51.17 4.25 -19.34
N SER A 337 -51.78 4.16 -18.16
CA SER A 337 -51.10 3.74 -16.92
C SER A 337 -50.57 2.30 -17.02
N GLN A 338 -51.41 1.36 -17.46
CA GLN A 338 -51.04 -0.05 -17.65
C GLN A 338 -49.91 -0.21 -18.67
N ASN A 339 -50.00 0.46 -19.83
CA ASN A 339 -48.97 0.41 -20.86
C ASN A 339 -47.63 0.95 -20.36
N ASN A 340 -47.63 2.04 -19.58
CA ASN A 340 -46.42 2.56 -18.96
C ASN A 340 -45.81 1.57 -17.95
N LEU A 341 -46.65 0.91 -17.15
CA LEU A 341 -46.21 -0.10 -16.19
C LEU A 341 -45.60 -1.32 -16.91
N VAL A 342 -46.21 -1.81 -18.00
CA VAL A 342 -45.67 -2.90 -18.82
C VAL A 342 -44.32 -2.54 -19.43
N ARG A 343 -44.15 -1.31 -19.95
CA ARG A 343 -42.85 -0.83 -20.47
C ARG A 343 -41.79 -0.83 -19.37
N LEU A 344 -42.13 -0.34 -18.18
CA LEU A 344 -41.23 -0.29 -17.04
C LEU A 344 -40.81 -1.69 -16.56
N LEU A 345 -41.76 -2.63 -16.45
CA LEU A 345 -41.48 -4.02 -16.13
C LEU A 345 -40.59 -4.70 -17.19
N SER A 346 -40.86 -4.46 -18.47
CA SER A 346 -40.05 -5.02 -19.57
C SER A 346 -38.61 -4.51 -19.51
N PHE A 347 -38.41 -3.23 -19.21
CA PHE A 347 -37.09 -2.64 -19.02
C PHE A 347 -36.32 -3.30 -17.86
N PHE A 348 -36.96 -3.48 -16.70
CA PHE A 348 -36.34 -4.16 -15.56
C PHE A 348 -36.00 -5.62 -15.85
N LEU A 349 -36.85 -6.35 -16.59
CA LEU A 349 -36.58 -7.73 -16.98
C LEU A 349 -35.31 -7.85 -17.82
N VAL A 350 -35.10 -6.95 -18.79
CA VAL A 350 -33.88 -6.91 -19.62
C VAL A 350 -32.64 -6.66 -18.76
N ILE A 351 -32.72 -5.73 -17.80
CA ILE A 351 -31.63 -5.47 -16.85
C ILE A 351 -31.30 -6.73 -16.03
N ILE A 352 -32.31 -7.38 -15.44
CA ILE A 352 -32.11 -8.58 -14.62
C ILE A 352 -31.48 -9.71 -15.43
N LEU A 353 -31.95 -9.96 -16.66
CA LEU A 353 -31.36 -10.96 -17.55
C LEU A 353 -29.91 -10.64 -17.88
N SER A 354 -29.60 -9.38 -18.19
CA SER A 354 -28.22 -8.95 -18.49
C SER A 354 -27.27 -9.14 -17.30
N LEU A 355 -27.72 -8.82 -16.09
CA LEU A 355 -26.95 -9.00 -14.85
C LEU A 355 -26.76 -10.49 -14.54
N THR A 356 -27.76 -11.32 -14.77
CA THR A 356 -27.70 -12.77 -14.56
C THR A 356 -26.67 -13.40 -15.50
N ILE A 357 -26.70 -13.06 -16.79
CA ILE A 357 -25.71 -13.51 -17.78
C ILE A 357 -24.30 -13.06 -17.38
N TYR A 358 -24.14 -11.80 -16.96
CA TYR A 358 -22.86 -11.28 -16.49
C TYR A 358 -22.35 -12.03 -15.25
N SER A 359 -23.21 -12.31 -14.28
CA SER A 359 -22.87 -13.06 -13.07
C SER A 359 -22.34 -14.44 -13.43
N ILE A 360 -23.06 -15.20 -14.27
CA ILE A 360 -22.64 -16.54 -14.72
C ILE A 360 -21.29 -16.47 -15.44
N TYR A 361 -21.12 -15.55 -16.38
CA TYR A 361 -19.85 -15.36 -17.09
C TYR A 361 -18.69 -15.04 -16.15
N SER A 362 -18.91 -14.14 -15.18
CA SER A 362 -17.92 -13.74 -14.18
C SER A 362 -17.50 -14.94 -13.31
N THR A 363 -18.46 -15.72 -12.80
CA THR A 363 -18.18 -16.92 -11.99
C THR A 363 -17.34 -17.94 -12.75
N ILE A 364 -17.64 -18.19 -14.03
CA ILE A 364 -16.86 -19.11 -14.87
C ILE A 364 -15.44 -18.56 -15.09
N SER A 365 -15.30 -17.27 -15.38
CA SER A 365 -14.00 -16.62 -15.61
C SER A 365 -13.12 -16.64 -14.36
N ILE A 366 -13.70 -16.32 -13.20
CA ILE A 366 -13.02 -16.37 -11.90
C ILE A 366 -12.58 -17.80 -11.58
N SER A 367 -13.44 -18.80 -11.80
CA SER A 367 -13.11 -20.21 -11.55
C SER A 367 -11.92 -20.68 -12.42
N LYS A 368 -11.88 -20.30 -13.71
CA LYS A 368 -10.75 -20.59 -14.60
C LYS A 368 -9.45 -19.92 -14.13
N LYS A 369 -9.51 -18.62 -13.78
CA LYS A 369 -8.35 -17.88 -13.26
C LYS A 369 -7.86 -18.45 -11.93
N LYS A 370 -8.77 -18.85 -11.03
CA LYS A 370 -8.42 -19.48 -9.76
C LYS A 370 -7.66 -20.79 -9.97
N LYS A 371 -8.15 -21.68 -10.84
CA LYS A 371 -7.43 -22.93 -11.18
C LYS A 371 -6.06 -22.67 -11.81
N GLN A 372 -5.93 -21.65 -12.66
CA GLN A 372 -4.64 -21.27 -13.24
C GLN A 372 -3.68 -20.73 -12.18
N LEU A 373 -4.18 -19.90 -11.27
CA LEU A 373 -3.39 -19.33 -10.18
C LEU A 373 -2.95 -20.41 -9.18
N GLU A 374 -3.80 -21.38 -8.86
CA GLU A 374 -3.45 -22.53 -8.03
C GLU A 374 -2.32 -23.36 -8.66
N ARG A 375 -2.36 -23.62 -9.97
CA ARG A 375 -1.26 -24.30 -10.67
C ARG A 375 0.04 -23.51 -10.62
N ILE A 376 -0.01 -22.20 -10.90
CA ILE A 376 1.18 -21.34 -10.87
C ILE A 376 1.76 -21.28 -9.46
N ASN A 377 0.92 -21.07 -8.43
CA ASN A 377 1.37 -21.05 -7.05
C ASN A 377 2.01 -22.36 -6.64
N GLN A 378 1.43 -23.50 -7.05
CA GLN A 378 2.03 -24.80 -6.77
C GLN A 378 3.42 -24.93 -7.42
N THR A 379 3.54 -24.60 -8.70
CA THR A 379 4.83 -24.61 -9.41
C THR A 379 5.85 -23.68 -8.76
N VAL A 380 5.45 -22.49 -8.33
CA VAL A 380 6.33 -21.53 -7.65
C VAL A 380 6.77 -22.04 -6.27
N ILE A 381 5.88 -22.69 -5.52
CA ILE A 381 6.23 -23.32 -4.24
C ILE A 381 7.25 -24.44 -4.47
N ASP A 382 7.01 -25.30 -5.45
CA ASP A 382 7.90 -26.41 -5.78
C ASP A 382 9.29 -25.89 -6.21
N GLN A 383 9.34 -24.86 -7.07
CA GLN A 383 10.58 -24.20 -7.49
C GLN A 383 11.32 -23.52 -6.33
N ASN A 384 10.61 -22.82 -5.45
CA ASN A 384 11.22 -22.17 -4.29
C ASN A 384 11.81 -23.19 -3.32
N ASN A 385 11.13 -24.31 -3.09
CA ASN A 385 11.64 -25.40 -2.26
C ASN A 385 12.90 -26.02 -2.88
N GLU A 386 12.90 -26.27 -4.19
CA GLU A 386 14.06 -26.80 -4.91
C GLU A 386 15.26 -25.84 -4.88
N ILE A 387 15.01 -24.54 -5.08
CA ILE A 387 16.04 -23.50 -4.97
C ILE A 387 16.60 -23.44 -3.55
N GLN A 388 15.74 -23.52 -2.54
CA GLN A 388 16.17 -23.48 -1.14
C GLN A 388 17.00 -24.72 -0.78
N GLU A 389 16.62 -25.89 -1.28
CA GLU A 389 17.38 -27.13 -1.10
C GLU A 389 18.74 -27.06 -1.80
N MET A 390 18.79 -26.62 -3.06
CA MET A 390 20.05 -26.42 -3.79
C MET A 390 20.96 -25.39 -3.11
N ALA A 391 20.39 -24.29 -2.60
CA ALA A 391 21.15 -23.28 -1.85
C ALA A 391 21.73 -23.85 -0.55
N GLN A 392 20.97 -24.69 0.17
CA GLN A 392 21.46 -25.36 1.37
C GLN A 392 22.56 -26.39 1.06
N ILE A 393 22.42 -27.16 -0.01
CA ILE A 393 23.44 -28.11 -0.46
C ILE A 393 24.72 -27.37 -0.86
N ALA A 394 24.59 -26.29 -1.62
CA ALA A 394 25.72 -25.46 -2.03
C ALA A 394 26.43 -24.83 -0.81
N ALA A 395 25.67 -24.30 0.15
CA ALA A 395 26.21 -23.74 1.38
C ALA A 395 26.98 -24.80 2.20
N LYS A 396 26.38 -25.98 2.41
CA LYS A 396 27.03 -27.10 3.10
C LYS A 396 28.29 -27.59 2.37
N SER A 397 28.24 -27.66 1.04
CA SER A 397 29.40 -28.04 0.21
C SER A 397 30.53 -27.01 0.32
N ASN A 398 30.20 -25.73 0.33
CA ASN A 398 31.18 -24.68 0.50
C ASN A 398 31.79 -24.72 1.92
N GLU A 399 30.96 -24.80 2.96
CA GLU A 399 31.41 -24.92 4.35
C GLU A 399 32.30 -26.15 4.57
N ALA A 400 31.94 -27.31 4.02
CA ALA A 400 32.75 -28.51 4.11
C ALA A 400 34.13 -28.33 3.45
N LYS A 401 34.20 -27.66 2.29
CA LYS A 401 35.47 -27.32 1.64
C LYS A 401 36.31 -26.37 2.51
N LEU A 402 35.69 -25.38 3.16
CA LEU A 402 36.37 -24.42 4.03
C LEU A 402 37.00 -25.09 5.26
N ASN A 403 36.23 -25.94 5.92
CA ASN A 403 36.68 -26.70 7.09
C ASN A 403 37.81 -27.65 6.69
N PHE A 404 37.71 -28.28 5.51
CA PHE A 404 38.79 -29.11 4.95
C PHE A 404 40.10 -28.32 4.79
N PHE A 405 40.10 -27.17 4.11
CA PHE A 405 41.35 -26.40 3.91
C PHE A 405 41.94 -25.83 5.21
N THR A 406 41.08 -25.43 6.16
CA THR A 406 41.54 -24.94 7.46
C THR A 406 42.18 -26.06 8.28
N GLY A 407 41.55 -27.25 8.33
CA GLY A 407 42.11 -28.43 8.98
C GLY A 407 43.42 -28.90 8.34
N LEU A 408 43.49 -28.94 7.02
CA LEU A 408 44.68 -29.37 6.28
C LEU A 408 45.89 -28.47 6.55
N SER A 409 45.66 -27.18 6.80
CA SER A 409 46.74 -26.28 7.20
C SER A 409 47.28 -26.55 8.60
N HIS A 410 46.42 -26.99 9.51
CA HIS A 410 46.84 -27.46 10.83
C HIS A 410 47.70 -28.73 10.68
N GLU A 411 47.20 -29.71 9.95
CA GLU A 411 47.88 -30.99 9.71
C GLU A 411 49.25 -30.82 9.04
N PHE A 412 49.48 -29.77 8.26
CA PHE A 412 50.81 -29.49 7.70
C PHE A 412 51.72 -28.67 8.62
N LYS A 413 51.21 -27.75 9.44
CA LYS A 413 52.06 -26.91 10.30
C LYS A 413 52.74 -27.70 11.41
N THR A 414 52.06 -28.69 11.99
CA THR A 414 52.60 -29.52 13.08
C THR A 414 53.83 -30.35 12.66
N PRO A 415 53.81 -31.15 11.58
CA PRO A 415 54.99 -31.89 11.15
C PRO A 415 56.13 -30.96 10.69
N ILE A 416 55.82 -29.80 10.12
CA ILE A 416 56.85 -28.81 9.75
C ILE A 416 57.50 -28.21 10.99
N THR A 417 56.72 -27.92 12.03
CA THR A 417 57.25 -27.46 13.32
C THR A 417 58.23 -28.47 13.88
N LEU A 418 57.88 -29.76 13.87
CA LEU A 418 58.78 -30.83 14.30
C LEU A 418 60.07 -30.85 13.48
N ILE A 419 59.98 -30.87 12.15
CA ILE A 419 61.18 -30.89 11.29
C ILE A 419 62.05 -29.67 11.57
N MET A 420 61.47 -28.47 11.66
CA MET A 420 62.22 -27.24 11.96
C MET A 420 62.88 -27.29 13.34
N SER A 421 62.15 -27.66 14.39
CA SER A 421 62.68 -27.70 15.75
C SER A 421 63.76 -28.78 15.95
N TYR A 422 63.64 -29.94 15.30
CA TYR A 422 64.71 -30.95 15.29
C TYR A 422 65.95 -30.45 14.56
N VAL A 423 65.76 -29.80 13.41
CA VAL A 423 66.85 -29.25 12.62
C VAL A 423 67.55 -28.10 13.34
N GLU A 424 66.82 -27.18 13.96
CA GLU A 424 67.39 -26.13 14.83
C GLU A 424 68.22 -26.75 15.95
N SER A 425 67.68 -27.77 16.63
CA SER A 425 68.42 -28.49 17.68
C SER A 425 69.69 -29.18 17.16
N LEU A 426 69.72 -29.65 15.91
CA LEU A 426 70.92 -30.25 15.30
C LEU A 426 71.93 -29.18 14.88
N ILE A 427 71.47 -28.00 14.45
CA ILE A 427 72.33 -26.84 14.13
C ILE A 427 73.03 -26.31 15.39
N GLU A 428 72.34 -26.30 16.53
CA GLU A 428 72.87 -25.82 17.80
C GLU A 428 73.85 -26.81 18.47
N ASN A 429 73.80 -28.09 18.09
CA ASN A 429 74.61 -29.15 18.67
C ASN A 429 76.11 -28.98 18.35
N GLU A 430 76.92 -28.79 19.39
CA GLU A 430 78.37 -28.58 19.29
C GLU A 430 79.12 -29.73 18.63
N LYS A 431 78.60 -30.97 18.70
CA LYS A 431 79.22 -32.14 18.04
C LYS A 431 79.05 -32.16 16.52
N ILE A 432 78.06 -31.43 16.00
CA ILE A 432 77.72 -31.38 14.57
C ILE A 432 78.29 -30.11 13.92
N LYS A 433 78.42 -29.03 14.70
CA LYS A 433 79.07 -27.78 14.29
C LYS A 433 80.49 -28.06 13.76
N GLY A 434 80.71 -27.79 12.47
CA GLY A 434 82.00 -27.99 11.78
C GLY A 434 82.12 -29.27 10.95
N THR A 435 81.10 -30.14 10.95
CA THR A 435 81.05 -31.35 10.09
C THR A 435 80.28 -31.08 8.79
N ALA A 436 80.53 -31.84 7.72
CA ALA A 436 79.76 -31.74 6.47
C ALA A 436 78.24 -31.98 6.68
N LEU A 437 77.86 -32.69 7.74
CA LEU A 437 76.47 -32.91 8.16
C LEU A 437 75.73 -31.60 8.45
N ILE A 438 76.43 -30.54 8.89
CA ILE A 438 75.80 -29.25 9.18
C ILE A 438 75.19 -28.61 7.93
N ASP A 439 75.79 -28.84 6.76
CA ASP A 439 75.31 -28.29 5.50
C ASP A 439 74.07 -29.04 4.99
N GLU A 440 74.01 -30.36 5.21
CA GLU A 440 72.81 -31.17 4.97
C GLU A 440 71.65 -30.75 5.90
N VAL A 441 71.93 -30.56 7.18
CA VAL A 441 70.95 -30.09 8.17
C VAL A 441 70.45 -28.68 7.83
N LYS A 442 71.34 -27.76 7.43
CA LYS A 442 70.95 -26.43 6.92
C LYS A 442 70.09 -26.52 5.65
N LEU A 443 70.34 -27.49 4.78
CA LEU A 443 69.53 -27.73 3.57
C LEU A 443 68.13 -28.24 3.93
N ILE A 444 67.99 -29.14 4.90
CA ILE A 444 66.69 -29.58 5.42
C ILE A 444 65.94 -28.38 6.03
N HIS A 445 66.62 -27.56 6.83
CA HIS A 445 66.03 -26.33 7.41
C HIS A 445 65.44 -25.42 6.33
N LYS A 446 66.22 -25.17 5.28
CA LYS A 446 65.83 -24.33 4.15
C LYS A 446 64.62 -24.90 3.41
N ASN A 447 64.55 -26.22 3.22
CA ASN A 447 63.42 -26.86 2.55
C ASN A 447 62.15 -26.87 3.42
N SER A 448 62.26 -27.04 4.73
CA SER A 448 61.13 -26.94 5.66
C SER A 448 60.54 -25.53 5.68
N ASN A 449 61.39 -24.51 5.73
CA ASN A 449 60.95 -23.11 5.58
C ASN A 449 60.30 -22.84 4.22
N ARG A 450 60.80 -23.46 3.14
CA ARG A 450 60.16 -23.38 1.81
C ARG A 450 58.77 -24.01 1.81
N LEU A 451 58.60 -25.16 2.43
CA LEU A 451 57.30 -25.85 2.52
C LEU A 451 56.30 -25.01 3.33
N LEU A 452 56.72 -24.47 4.47
CA LEU A 452 55.91 -23.56 5.29
C LEU A 452 55.42 -22.36 4.47
N ARG A 453 56.30 -21.75 3.68
CA ARG A 453 55.94 -20.62 2.81
C ARG A 453 54.87 -21.01 1.78
N LEU A 454 54.97 -22.20 1.18
CA LEU A 454 54.00 -22.69 0.20
C LEU A 454 52.62 -22.92 0.83
N ILE A 455 52.58 -23.48 2.04
CA ILE A 455 51.32 -23.68 2.78
C ILE A 455 50.68 -22.34 3.14
N ASN A 456 51.48 -21.38 3.63
CA ASN A 456 50.98 -20.04 3.92
C ASN A 456 50.45 -19.32 2.66
N GLN A 457 51.09 -19.51 1.50
CA GLN A 457 50.59 -18.99 0.22
C GLN A 457 49.27 -19.64 -0.21
N LEU A 458 49.10 -20.95 0.01
CA LEU A 458 47.85 -21.64 -0.28
C LEU A 458 46.71 -21.14 0.63
N LEU A 459 47.01 -20.85 1.90
CA LEU A 459 46.04 -20.24 2.82
C LEU A 459 45.67 -18.82 2.44
N ASP A 460 46.66 -18.00 2.07
CA ASP A 460 46.42 -16.64 1.61
C ASP A 460 45.54 -16.64 0.34
N PHE A 461 45.72 -17.61 -0.56
CA PHE A 461 44.87 -17.77 -1.75
C PHE A 461 43.39 -17.99 -1.39
N ARG A 462 43.11 -18.90 -0.45
CA ARG A 462 41.73 -19.17 0.00
C ARG A 462 41.09 -17.98 0.70
N LYS A 463 41.83 -17.29 1.57
CA LYS A 463 41.32 -16.10 2.25
C LYS A 463 40.92 -14.97 1.30
N ILE A 464 41.61 -14.86 0.15
CA ILE A 464 41.27 -13.88 -0.89
C ILE A 464 39.98 -14.29 -1.63
N GLU A 465 39.85 -15.55 -2.06
CA GLU A 465 38.61 -16.03 -2.71
C GLU A 465 37.35 -15.82 -1.84
N GLU A 466 37.51 -15.86 -0.52
CA GLU A 466 36.42 -15.67 0.45
C GLU A 466 36.16 -14.21 0.83
N GLN A 467 36.89 -13.24 0.27
CA GLN A 467 36.85 -11.81 0.66
C GLN A 467 37.09 -11.56 2.17
N LYS A 468 37.77 -12.48 2.86
CA LYS A 468 38.06 -12.39 4.30
C LYS A 468 39.33 -11.62 4.63
N PHE A 469 40.00 -11.04 3.65
CA PHE A 469 41.13 -10.14 3.88
C PHE A 469 40.63 -8.74 4.21
N THR A 470 40.87 -8.31 5.45
CA THR A 470 40.67 -6.92 5.86
C THR A 470 41.94 -6.13 5.59
N LEU A 471 41.89 -5.14 4.70
CA LEU A 471 43.00 -4.22 4.45
C LEU A 471 43.30 -3.38 5.70
N ARG A 472 44.57 -3.23 6.07
CA ARG A 472 45.01 -2.38 7.18
C ARG A 472 46.06 -1.38 6.72
N ALA A 473 45.62 -0.36 6.00
CA ALA A 473 46.49 0.64 5.40
C ALA A 473 47.01 1.65 6.44
N SER A 474 48.32 1.85 6.43
CA SER A 474 49.02 2.84 7.25
C SER A 474 49.80 3.81 6.38
N ASN A 475 49.88 5.07 6.81
CA ASN A 475 50.66 6.08 6.10
C ASN A 475 52.16 5.72 6.14
N THR A 476 52.73 5.38 4.99
CA THR A 476 54.08 4.80 4.88
C THR A 476 54.92 5.55 3.85
N LYS A 477 56.16 5.89 4.21
CA LYS A 477 57.15 6.42 3.27
C LYS A 477 57.61 5.32 2.33
N ILE A 478 57.20 5.40 1.07
CA ILE A 478 57.38 4.30 0.11
C ILE A 478 58.85 4.04 -0.24
N TYR A 479 59.68 5.08 -0.23
CA TYR A 479 61.12 4.95 -0.47
C TYR A 479 61.82 4.15 0.64
N ASP A 480 61.52 4.48 1.90
CA ASP A 480 62.12 3.82 3.07
C ASP A 480 61.69 2.35 3.11
N PHE A 481 60.39 2.08 2.95
CA PHE A 481 59.85 0.73 2.84
C PHE A 481 60.49 -0.09 1.70
N THR A 482 60.61 0.50 0.50
CA THR A 482 61.24 -0.18 -0.63
C THR A 482 62.71 -0.52 -0.34
N ASN A 483 63.45 0.40 0.28
CA ASN A 483 64.86 0.19 0.63
C ASN A 483 65.03 -0.87 1.74
N GLU A 484 64.11 -0.92 2.71
CA GLU A 484 64.03 -1.99 3.73
C GLU A 484 63.90 -3.37 3.07
N VAL A 485 62.91 -3.55 2.17
CA VAL A 485 62.70 -4.84 1.51
C VAL A 485 63.88 -5.22 0.61
N MET A 486 64.45 -4.24 -0.11
CA MET A 486 65.65 -4.47 -0.93
C MET A 486 66.86 -4.92 -0.12
N ALA A 487 67.01 -4.50 1.14
CA ALA A 487 68.14 -4.89 1.97
C ALA A 487 68.27 -6.42 2.09
N ASN A 488 67.16 -7.15 2.10
CA ASN A 488 67.11 -8.61 2.17
C ASN A 488 67.75 -9.31 0.95
N PHE A 489 67.91 -8.61 -0.18
CA PHE A 489 68.46 -9.17 -1.43
C PHE A 489 69.88 -8.65 -1.76
N LYS A 490 70.41 -7.68 -1.01
CA LYS A 490 71.74 -7.09 -1.28
C LYS A 490 72.86 -8.13 -1.21
N GLY A 491 72.81 -9.06 -0.27
CA GLY A 491 73.81 -10.13 -0.14
C GLY A 491 73.84 -11.08 -1.35
N GLU A 492 72.65 -11.45 -1.86
CA GLU A 492 72.54 -12.29 -3.05
C GLU A 492 72.96 -11.54 -4.33
N ALA A 493 72.61 -10.24 -4.42
CA ALA A 493 73.06 -9.38 -5.51
C ALA A 493 74.59 -9.28 -5.57
N ALA A 494 75.24 -9.06 -4.43
CA ALA A 494 76.71 -9.01 -4.35
C ALA A 494 77.34 -10.36 -4.72
N ARG A 495 76.80 -11.48 -4.21
CA ARG A 495 77.30 -12.83 -4.49
C ARG A 495 77.24 -13.18 -5.99
N ARG A 496 76.21 -12.71 -6.69
CA ARG A 496 75.94 -13.01 -8.11
C ARG A 496 76.33 -11.86 -9.06
N ASN A 497 76.97 -10.83 -8.52
CA ASN A 497 77.38 -9.61 -9.21
C ASN A 497 76.24 -8.94 -10.00
N ILE A 498 75.01 -8.94 -9.45
CA ILE A 498 73.84 -8.32 -10.09
C ILE A 498 73.81 -6.82 -9.74
N ASP A 499 73.70 -5.95 -10.75
CA ASP A 499 73.51 -4.52 -10.58
C ASP A 499 72.12 -4.25 -10.00
N PHE A 500 72.05 -3.94 -8.69
CA PHE A 500 70.80 -3.79 -7.95
C PHE A 500 70.60 -2.36 -7.44
N GLN A 501 69.68 -1.62 -8.07
CA GLN A 501 69.55 -0.17 -7.87
C GLN A 501 68.12 0.27 -7.51
N LEU A 502 68.02 1.30 -6.68
CA LEU A 502 66.76 2.01 -6.36
C LEU A 502 66.86 3.45 -6.85
N SER A 503 65.86 3.88 -7.63
CA SER A 503 65.74 5.26 -8.10
C SER A 503 64.41 5.87 -7.67
N CYS A 504 64.45 7.06 -7.08
CA CYS A 504 63.24 7.79 -6.65
C CYS A 504 63.53 9.29 -6.62
N LYS A 505 62.66 10.09 -7.25
CA LYS A 505 62.79 11.56 -7.25
C LYS A 505 62.35 12.19 -5.93
N ASN A 506 61.32 11.63 -5.30
CA ASN A 506 60.74 12.15 -4.05
C ASN A 506 60.84 11.10 -2.93
N LYS A 507 61.89 11.19 -2.10
CA LYS A 507 62.13 10.22 -1.01
C LYS A 507 61.12 10.33 0.15
N ASN A 508 60.43 11.47 0.28
CA ASN A 508 59.43 11.70 1.32
C ASN A 508 58.01 11.35 0.86
N LEU A 509 57.85 10.64 -0.26
CA LEU A 509 56.55 10.26 -0.79
C LEU A 509 55.85 9.26 0.13
N GLU A 510 54.65 9.62 0.56
CA GLU A 510 53.84 8.85 1.49
C GLU A 510 52.62 8.23 0.79
N LEU A 511 52.35 6.96 1.09
CA LEU A 511 51.21 6.20 0.59
C LEU A 511 50.54 5.44 1.73
N PHE A 512 49.22 5.30 1.67
CA PHE A 512 48.46 4.44 2.56
C PHE A 512 48.57 3.00 2.05
N ILE A 513 49.44 2.21 2.68
CA ILE A 513 49.62 0.79 2.35
C ILE A 513 49.55 -0.09 3.59
N ASP A 514 49.03 -1.30 3.42
CA ASP A 514 49.26 -2.40 4.35
C ASP A 514 50.70 -2.91 4.10
N ARG A 515 51.61 -2.52 5.00
CA ARG A 515 53.04 -2.87 4.89
C ARG A 515 53.26 -4.38 4.79
N GLY A 516 52.45 -5.20 5.47
CA GLY A 516 52.60 -6.65 5.49
C GLY A 516 52.18 -7.30 4.17
N LEU A 517 51.07 -6.85 3.58
CA LEU A 517 50.64 -7.32 2.26
C LEU A 517 51.60 -6.84 1.17
N MET A 518 52.01 -5.57 1.22
CA MET A 518 52.92 -5.01 0.22
C MET A 518 54.32 -5.60 0.31
N ASP A 519 54.79 -6.01 1.49
CA ASP A 519 56.06 -6.73 1.66
C ASP A 519 56.04 -8.06 0.92
N LYS A 520 54.93 -8.81 1.02
CA LYS A 520 54.73 -10.06 0.26
C LYS A 520 54.75 -9.81 -1.25
N VAL A 521 54.11 -8.74 -1.72
CA VAL A 521 54.13 -8.36 -3.15
C VAL A 521 55.56 -8.09 -3.61
N TYR A 522 56.28 -7.19 -2.91
CA TYR A 522 57.65 -6.82 -3.23
C TYR A 522 58.59 -8.02 -3.19
N PHE A 523 58.52 -8.83 -2.13
CA PHE A 523 59.34 -10.02 -1.99
C PHE A 523 59.07 -11.03 -3.11
N ASN A 524 57.81 -11.23 -3.50
CA ASN A 524 57.46 -12.14 -4.59
C ASN A 524 58.02 -11.65 -5.93
N LEU A 525 57.85 -10.37 -6.27
CA LEU A 525 58.38 -9.77 -7.49
C LEU A 525 59.92 -9.80 -7.51
N LEU A 526 60.58 -9.39 -6.43
CA LEU A 526 62.04 -9.41 -6.33
C LEU A 526 62.61 -10.82 -6.36
N SER A 527 61.99 -11.77 -5.65
CA SER A 527 62.46 -13.16 -5.69
C SER A 527 62.34 -13.78 -7.08
N ASN A 528 61.31 -13.41 -7.86
CA ASN A 528 61.20 -13.79 -9.27
C ASN A 528 62.28 -13.11 -10.11
N ALA A 529 62.49 -11.80 -9.96
CA ALA A 529 63.54 -11.06 -10.65
C ALA A 529 64.92 -11.70 -10.42
N PHE A 530 65.30 -11.99 -9.18
CA PHE A 530 66.55 -12.68 -8.86
C PHE A 530 66.60 -14.12 -9.38
N LYS A 531 65.48 -14.85 -9.36
CA LYS A 531 65.42 -16.25 -9.85
C LYS A 531 65.69 -16.38 -11.35
N PHE A 532 65.27 -15.39 -12.14
CA PHE A 532 65.27 -15.41 -13.61
C PHE A 532 66.31 -14.50 -14.26
N THR A 533 66.93 -13.59 -13.49
CA THR A 533 68.08 -12.80 -13.95
C THR A 533 69.36 -13.63 -13.86
N PRO A 534 70.18 -13.74 -14.93
CA PRO A 534 71.48 -14.41 -14.88
C PRO A 534 72.51 -13.63 -14.04
N ASP A 535 73.63 -14.27 -13.70
CA ASP A 535 74.73 -13.61 -12.98
C ASP A 535 75.32 -12.48 -13.85
N ASN A 536 75.74 -11.38 -13.23
CA ASN A 536 76.10 -10.11 -13.92
C ASN A 536 74.92 -9.37 -14.59
N GLY A 537 73.68 -9.78 -14.33
CA GLY A 537 72.49 -9.08 -14.82
C GLY A 537 72.16 -7.79 -14.04
N LYS A 538 71.01 -7.18 -14.34
CA LYS A 538 70.54 -5.94 -13.72
C LYS A 538 69.12 -6.07 -13.20
N ILE A 539 68.90 -5.59 -11.98
CA ILE A 539 67.58 -5.45 -11.36
C ILE A 539 67.46 -4.01 -10.84
N SER A 540 66.43 -3.28 -11.27
CA SER A 540 66.22 -1.90 -10.84
C SER A 540 64.79 -1.67 -10.40
N ILE A 541 64.63 -0.96 -9.29
CA ILE A 541 63.34 -0.45 -8.84
C ILE A 541 63.28 1.06 -9.09
N SER A 542 62.23 1.55 -9.73
CA SER A 542 61.97 2.99 -9.85
C SER A 542 60.60 3.36 -9.30
N ILE A 543 60.58 4.44 -8.51
CA ILE A 543 59.35 5.01 -7.93
C ILE A 543 59.09 6.34 -8.62
N VAL A 544 57.98 6.41 -9.36
CA VAL A 544 57.60 7.55 -10.19
C VAL A 544 56.24 8.08 -9.72
N GLU A 545 56.23 9.35 -9.33
CA GLU A 545 55.01 10.09 -9.02
C GLU A 545 54.45 10.71 -10.30
N ASN A 546 53.20 10.40 -10.64
CA ASN A 546 52.52 10.90 -11.83
C ASN A 546 51.61 12.09 -11.50
N GLN A 547 51.25 12.84 -12.55
CA GLN A 547 50.38 14.03 -12.43
C GLN A 547 48.90 13.69 -12.12
N ASP A 548 48.49 12.44 -12.30
CA ASP A 548 47.13 11.91 -12.09
C ASP A 548 46.86 11.43 -10.66
N ASN A 549 47.62 11.94 -9.67
CA ASN A 549 47.54 11.55 -8.26
C ASN A 549 47.82 10.06 -8.01
N THR A 550 48.57 9.41 -8.92
CA THR A 550 49.03 8.03 -8.79
C THR A 550 50.55 7.94 -8.58
N VAL A 551 51.00 6.85 -7.95
CA VAL A 551 52.41 6.49 -7.82
C VAL A 551 52.63 5.16 -8.50
N LYS A 552 53.58 5.12 -9.44
CA LYS A 552 53.99 3.89 -10.13
C LYS A 552 55.32 3.39 -9.61
N ILE A 553 55.37 2.10 -9.35
CA ILE A 553 56.54 1.39 -8.83
C ILE A 553 56.91 0.33 -9.85
N HIS A 554 58.04 0.53 -10.51
CA HIS A 554 58.53 -0.32 -11.57
C HIS A 554 59.58 -1.27 -11.01
N PHE A 555 59.36 -2.57 -11.19
CA PHE A 555 60.33 -3.62 -10.90
C PHE A 555 60.82 -4.18 -12.22
N LYS A 556 62.04 -3.82 -12.61
CA LYS A 556 62.62 -4.20 -13.90
C LYS A 556 63.80 -5.12 -13.70
N ASP A 557 63.82 -6.22 -14.43
CA ASP A 557 64.92 -7.18 -14.49
C ASP A 557 65.43 -7.38 -15.92
N SER A 558 66.66 -7.86 -16.06
CA SER A 558 67.29 -8.22 -17.33
C SER A 558 67.31 -9.75 -17.56
N GLY A 559 66.31 -10.46 -17.04
CA GLY A 559 66.21 -11.92 -17.11
C GLY A 559 65.71 -12.46 -18.45
N ILE A 560 65.33 -13.74 -18.45
CA ILE A 560 64.89 -14.47 -19.66
C ILE A 560 63.58 -13.96 -20.28
N GLY A 561 62.85 -13.07 -19.59
CA GLY A 561 61.54 -12.60 -20.01
C GLY A 561 60.45 -13.67 -19.94
N ILE A 562 59.24 -13.28 -20.34
CA ILE A 562 58.03 -14.08 -20.46
C ILE A 562 57.53 -14.00 -21.91
N PRO A 563 57.09 -15.12 -22.53
CA PRO A 563 56.54 -15.15 -23.89
C PRO A 563 55.27 -14.29 -24.04
N ASP A 564 55.11 -13.64 -25.20
CA ASP A 564 54.02 -12.69 -25.46
C ASP A 564 52.62 -13.33 -25.42
N ASP A 565 52.50 -14.59 -25.83
CA ASP A 565 51.27 -15.39 -25.81
C ASP A 565 50.84 -15.82 -24.40
N GLU A 566 51.74 -15.74 -23.44
CA GLU A 566 51.50 -16.14 -22.05
C GLU A 566 51.27 -14.95 -21.11
N LEU A 567 51.56 -13.72 -21.54
CA LEU A 567 51.48 -12.50 -20.71
C LEU A 567 50.12 -12.29 -20.04
N SER A 568 49.02 -12.60 -20.74
CA SER A 568 47.66 -12.44 -20.23
C SER A 568 47.34 -13.36 -19.05
N ASN A 569 48.02 -14.50 -18.95
CA ASN A 569 47.68 -15.57 -18.02
C ASN A 569 48.66 -15.64 -16.82
N VAL A 570 49.72 -14.81 -16.80
CA VAL A 570 50.75 -14.79 -15.74
C VAL A 570 50.18 -14.53 -14.34
N PHE A 571 49.03 -13.85 -14.25
CA PHE A 571 48.34 -13.58 -13.00
C PHE A 571 47.23 -14.59 -12.67
N ASP A 572 47.01 -15.60 -13.51
CA ASP A 572 46.03 -16.65 -13.25
C ASP A 572 46.57 -17.62 -12.18
N PRO A 573 45.70 -18.15 -11.29
CA PRO A 573 46.11 -19.12 -10.28
C PRO A 573 46.76 -20.36 -10.91
N PHE A 574 47.85 -20.83 -10.31
CA PHE A 574 48.59 -22.03 -10.72
C PHE A 574 49.27 -21.96 -12.10
N PHE A 575 49.20 -20.82 -12.78
CA PHE A 575 49.83 -20.64 -14.08
C PHE A 575 51.36 -20.66 -13.98
N ARG A 576 52.01 -21.28 -14.97
CA ARG A 576 53.47 -21.37 -15.11
C ARG A 576 53.85 -21.12 -16.57
N ALA A 577 54.73 -20.16 -16.80
CA ALA A 577 55.25 -19.90 -18.13
C ALA A 577 56.05 -21.09 -18.67
N SER A 578 55.94 -21.37 -19.97
CA SER A 578 56.58 -22.53 -20.63
C SER A 578 58.10 -22.50 -20.57
N ASN A 579 58.71 -21.31 -20.48
CA ASN A 579 60.15 -21.11 -20.36
C ASN A 579 60.71 -21.26 -18.92
N ASN A 580 59.86 -21.61 -17.94
CA ASN A 580 60.24 -21.74 -16.53
C ASN A 580 60.51 -23.21 -16.12
N ASN A 581 61.76 -23.64 -16.31
CA ASN A 581 62.24 -24.98 -15.90
C ASN A 581 62.42 -25.16 -14.38
N LYS A 582 62.12 -24.14 -13.55
CA LYS A 582 62.31 -24.19 -12.08
C LYS A 582 60.98 -24.28 -11.35
N ASN A 583 60.80 -25.33 -10.53
CA ASN A 583 59.58 -25.57 -9.73
C ASN A 583 59.12 -24.32 -8.94
N SER A 584 57.87 -23.89 -9.18
CA SER A 584 57.17 -22.83 -8.46
C SER A 584 55.67 -23.16 -8.37
N SER A 585 54.98 -22.68 -7.34
CA SER A 585 53.56 -22.96 -7.08
C SER A 585 52.59 -22.32 -8.06
N GLY A 586 53.00 -21.27 -8.79
CA GLY A 586 52.10 -20.51 -9.69
C GLY A 586 51.06 -19.65 -8.95
N ILE A 587 51.14 -19.53 -7.62
CA ILE A 587 50.17 -18.80 -6.80
C ILE A 587 50.64 -17.36 -6.50
N GLY A 588 51.96 -17.13 -6.44
CA GLY A 588 52.53 -15.87 -5.93
C GLY A 588 52.12 -14.61 -6.71
N LEU A 589 52.13 -14.67 -8.04
CA LEU A 589 51.76 -13.51 -8.88
C LEU A 589 50.26 -13.21 -8.83
N HIS A 590 49.42 -14.25 -8.79
CA HIS A 590 47.99 -14.10 -8.54
C HIS A 590 47.73 -13.39 -7.21
N LEU A 591 48.34 -13.85 -6.10
CA LEU A 591 48.25 -13.18 -4.80
C LEU A 591 48.76 -11.74 -4.84
N SER A 592 49.84 -11.48 -5.60
CA SER A 592 50.38 -10.14 -5.74
C SER A 592 49.39 -9.19 -6.42
N LYS A 593 48.68 -9.67 -7.45
CA LYS A 593 47.60 -8.92 -8.10
C LYS A 593 46.44 -8.66 -7.16
N GLU A 594 45.97 -9.68 -6.44
CA GLU A 594 44.85 -9.54 -5.51
C GLU A 594 45.19 -8.60 -4.33
N PHE A 595 46.40 -8.67 -3.78
CA PHE A 595 46.83 -7.71 -2.74
C PHE A 595 46.92 -6.28 -3.26
N VAL A 596 47.41 -6.06 -4.48
CA VAL A 596 47.43 -4.72 -5.09
C VAL A 596 46.01 -4.22 -5.38
N LEU A 597 45.10 -5.10 -5.82
CA LEU A 597 43.68 -4.78 -6.03
C LEU A 597 42.96 -4.44 -4.73
N LEU A 598 43.28 -5.09 -3.61
CA LEU A 598 42.76 -4.73 -2.28
C LEU A 598 43.16 -3.30 -1.88
N HIS A 599 44.32 -2.81 -2.32
CA HIS A 599 44.73 -1.41 -2.16
C HIS A 599 44.11 -0.47 -3.20
N GLN A 600 43.17 -0.95 -4.01
CA GLN A 600 42.60 -0.27 -5.17
C GLN A 600 43.64 0.20 -6.19
N GLY A 601 44.76 -0.52 -6.24
CA GLY A 601 45.82 -0.35 -7.21
C GLY A 601 45.70 -1.30 -8.39
N THR A 602 46.62 -1.19 -9.34
CA THR A 602 46.76 -2.13 -10.46
C THR A 602 48.18 -2.64 -10.57
N ILE A 603 48.35 -3.88 -11.04
CA ILE A 603 49.65 -4.44 -11.41
C ILE A 603 49.62 -4.84 -12.89
N GLU A 604 50.63 -4.40 -13.62
CA GLU A 604 50.79 -4.67 -15.05
C GLU A 604 52.16 -5.29 -15.31
N LEU A 605 52.27 -6.02 -16.42
CA LEU A 605 53.51 -6.68 -16.83
C LEU A 605 53.84 -6.31 -18.28
N LYS A 606 55.10 -5.99 -18.54
CA LYS A 606 55.70 -5.92 -19.87
C LYS A 606 56.93 -6.81 -19.93
N SER A 607 57.10 -7.54 -21.02
CA SER A 607 58.25 -8.41 -21.25
C SER A 607 58.75 -8.24 -22.68
N LYS A 608 60.06 -8.08 -22.88
CA LYS A 608 60.69 -8.09 -24.21
C LYS A 608 62.10 -8.70 -24.13
N GLN A 609 62.98 -8.05 -23.38
CA GLN A 609 64.31 -8.54 -22.98
C GLN A 609 64.44 -8.30 -21.48
N GLY A 610 64.07 -9.30 -20.69
CA GLY A 610 63.74 -9.15 -19.27
C GLY A 610 62.26 -8.82 -19.03
N SER A 611 61.88 -8.67 -17.76
CA SER A 611 60.50 -8.37 -17.35
C SER A 611 60.41 -7.08 -16.55
N GLU A 612 59.30 -6.35 -16.75
CA GLU A 612 58.97 -5.14 -16.02
C GLU A 612 57.56 -5.25 -15.44
N PHE A 613 57.48 -5.38 -14.11
CA PHE A 613 56.23 -5.32 -13.36
C PHE A 613 56.00 -3.89 -12.88
N MET A 614 54.81 -3.35 -13.12
CA MET A 614 54.44 -1.98 -12.77
C MET A 614 53.26 -2.01 -11.81
N ILE A 615 53.47 -1.58 -10.57
CA ILE A 615 52.41 -1.41 -9.57
C ILE A 615 51.99 0.05 -9.57
N THR A 616 50.69 0.32 -9.72
CA THR A 616 50.10 1.65 -9.63
C THR A 616 49.25 1.76 -8.36
N LEU A 617 49.53 2.74 -7.51
CA LEU A 617 48.79 3.03 -6.27
C LEU A 617 48.27 4.47 -6.26
N LEU A 618 47.12 4.70 -5.63
CA LEU A 618 46.53 6.04 -5.47
C LEU A 618 47.15 6.77 -4.28
N LYS A 619 47.37 8.09 -4.42
CA LYS A 619 47.82 8.94 -3.30
C LYS A 619 46.65 9.35 -2.40
N GLY A 620 46.96 9.57 -1.12
CA GLY A 620 45.97 9.92 -0.10
C GLY A 620 45.19 8.69 0.39
N ASN A 621 44.09 8.93 1.12
CA ASN A 621 43.29 7.87 1.74
C ASN A 621 41.80 7.90 1.32
N SER A 622 41.40 8.80 0.42
CA SER A 622 40.01 9.01 0.01
C SER A 622 39.37 7.82 -0.71
N HIS A 623 40.20 6.93 -1.26
CA HIS A 623 39.77 5.73 -1.93
C HIS A 623 39.51 4.59 -0.92
N LEU A 624 40.06 4.66 0.29
CA LEU A 624 39.93 3.64 1.33
C LEU A 624 38.76 3.94 2.28
N GLN A 625 38.16 2.90 2.83
CA GLN A 625 37.14 3.03 3.86
C GLN A 625 37.77 3.45 5.20
N PRO A 626 37.08 4.23 6.05
CA PRO A 626 37.60 4.61 7.37
C PRO A 626 38.01 3.42 8.25
N SER A 627 37.34 2.27 8.11
CA SER A 627 37.66 1.02 8.81
C SER A 627 38.95 0.33 8.36
N GLU A 628 39.46 0.69 7.18
CA GLU A 628 40.67 0.09 6.59
C GLU A 628 41.94 0.90 6.95
N ILE A 629 41.78 2.09 7.52
CA ILE A 629 42.88 3.02 7.83
C ILE A 629 43.25 2.91 9.31
N ILE A 630 44.53 2.64 9.60
CA ILE A 630 45.07 2.63 10.96
C ILE A 630 45.88 3.90 11.25
N GLN A 631 45.47 4.69 12.26
CA GLN A 631 46.07 6.01 12.58
C GLN A 631 47.41 5.94 13.32
N LYS A 632 47.79 4.80 13.89
CA LYS A 632 49.02 4.66 14.65
C LYS A 632 49.77 3.42 14.19
N VAL A 633 50.93 3.62 13.57
CA VAL A 633 51.96 2.59 13.45
C VAL A 633 52.44 2.36 14.88
N GLU A 634 51.90 1.35 15.58
CA GLU A 634 52.70 0.70 16.61
C GLU A 634 53.97 0.27 15.90
N SER A 635 55.08 0.87 16.30
CA SER A 635 56.41 0.51 15.82
C SER A 635 56.58 -1.00 15.94
N LEU A 636 56.49 -1.70 14.81
CA LEU A 636 57.08 -3.02 14.62
C LEU A 636 58.61 -2.93 14.50
N THR A 637 59.23 -1.82 14.92
CA THR A 637 60.62 -1.80 15.37
C THR A 637 60.69 -2.30 16.82
N SER A 638 60.46 -3.60 16.96
CA SER A 638 61.14 -4.47 17.93
C SER A 638 60.70 -5.92 17.72
N ILE A 639 61.18 -6.54 16.64
CA ILE A 639 62.02 -7.70 16.95
C ILE A 639 63.24 -7.04 17.59
N PRO A 640 63.44 -7.11 18.91
CA PRO A 640 64.69 -6.66 19.44
C PRO A 640 65.77 -7.48 18.73
N ASN A 641 66.65 -6.80 18.00
CA ASN A 641 68.03 -7.23 17.94
C ASN A 641 68.48 -7.41 19.40
N LEU A 642 68.31 -8.61 19.95
CA LEU A 642 69.09 -9.12 21.09
C LEU A 642 70.38 -9.77 20.58
N ILE A 643 70.93 -9.19 19.53
CA ILE A 643 72.28 -9.38 19.01
C ILE A 643 72.64 -7.94 18.60
N THR A 644 73.08 -7.06 19.51
CA THR A 644 74.43 -6.98 20.06
C THR A 644 74.48 -5.91 21.18
N ASP A 645 75.46 -6.05 22.08
CA ASP A 645 76.06 -5.04 22.97
C ASP A 645 75.42 -4.77 24.35
N ASN A 646 75.54 -5.75 25.24
CA ASN A 646 76.44 -5.68 26.41
C ASN A 646 76.19 -6.91 27.30
N LEU A 647 76.80 -8.03 26.94
CA LEU A 647 77.07 -9.11 27.89
C LEU A 647 78.58 -9.08 28.13
N ILE A 648 78.95 -8.48 29.26
CA ILE A 648 80.24 -8.74 29.89
C ILE A 648 80.29 -10.24 30.09
N ILE A 649 81.14 -10.89 29.30
CA ILE A 649 81.53 -12.28 29.47
C ILE A 649 82.42 -12.30 30.71
N GLU A 650 81.91 -12.82 31.83
CA GLU A 650 82.75 -13.52 32.79
C GLU A 650 82.52 -15.03 32.60
N PRO A 651 83.58 -15.82 32.40
CA PRO A 651 83.47 -17.26 32.39
C PRO A 651 83.53 -17.74 33.84
N ASP A 652 82.46 -18.35 34.34
CA ASP A 652 82.63 -19.41 35.32
C ASP A 652 81.86 -20.64 34.86
N LEU A 653 82.63 -21.54 34.26
CA LEU A 653 82.28 -22.93 34.06
C LEU A 653 82.08 -23.56 35.44
N LYS A 654 80.84 -23.88 35.80
CA LYS A 654 80.60 -24.95 36.77
C LYS A 654 79.70 -26.03 36.18
N GLU A 655 80.22 -27.23 36.38
CA GLU A 655 79.84 -28.50 35.82
C GLU A 655 78.38 -28.90 36.08
N SER A 656 77.94 -29.81 35.21
CA SER A 656 76.71 -30.57 35.31
C SER A 656 76.57 -31.22 36.70
N ASN A 657 75.74 -30.63 37.55
CA ASN A 657 75.15 -31.34 38.68
C ASN A 657 73.72 -31.72 38.28
N THR A 658 73.45 -33.01 38.20
CA THR A 658 72.11 -33.58 38.11
C THR A 658 71.30 -33.13 39.33
N ILE A 659 70.44 -32.14 39.12
CA ILE A 659 69.45 -31.70 40.12
C ILE A 659 68.54 -32.90 40.42
N SER A 660 68.51 -33.31 41.69
CA SER A 660 67.57 -34.30 42.22
C SER A 660 66.13 -33.93 41.82
N ASP A 661 65.29 -34.91 41.46
CA ASP A 661 63.89 -34.66 41.07
C ASP A 661 63.06 -33.91 42.13
N ALA A 662 63.56 -33.82 43.37
CA ALA A 662 62.94 -33.04 44.44
C ALA A 662 63.03 -31.50 44.29
N GLU A 663 63.88 -30.98 43.38
CA GLU A 663 64.11 -29.53 43.20
C GLU A 663 63.68 -28.96 41.83
N LYS A 664 63.14 -29.78 40.92
CA LYS A 664 62.69 -29.32 39.59
C LYS A 664 61.24 -28.83 39.60
N HIS A 665 60.96 -27.78 38.82
CA HIS A 665 59.59 -27.30 38.59
C HIS A 665 58.78 -28.32 37.78
N SER A 666 57.49 -28.42 38.07
CA SER A 666 56.54 -29.29 37.37
C SER A 666 55.92 -28.57 36.17
N LEU A 667 55.95 -29.22 35.00
CA LEU A 667 55.39 -28.72 33.75
C LEU A 667 54.34 -29.70 33.23
N LEU A 668 53.13 -29.21 32.95
CA LEU A 668 52.09 -29.99 32.26
C LEU A 668 52.00 -29.56 30.79
N ILE A 669 52.15 -30.51 29.87
CA ILE A 669 51.99 -30.32 28.43
C ILE A 669 50.64 -30.90 28.00
N ILE A 670 49.76 -30.06 27.48
CA ILE A 670 48.44 -30.44 26.94
C ILE A 670 48.52 -30.34 25.43
N GLU A 671 48.66 -31.48 24.75
CA GLU A 671 48.87 -31.58 23.31
C GLU A 671 48.47 -33.00 22.87
N ASP A 672 47.66 -33.09 21.81
CA ASP A 672 47.17 -34.35 21.25
C ASP A 672 48.19 -35.01 20.29
N ASN A 673 49.10 -34.21 19.71
CA ASN A 673 50.17 -34.72 18.87
C ASN A 673 51.30 -35.38 19.70
N VAL A 674 51.29 -36.72 19.71
CA VAL A 674 52.25 -37.56 20.45
C VAL A 674 53.72 -37.25 20.11
N ASP A 675 54.04 -36.95 18.85
CA ASP A 675 55.42 -36.66 18.43
C ASP A 675 55.92 -35.32 18.99
N LEU A 676 55.06 -34.30 19.03
CA LEU A 676 55.37 -33.01 19.63
C LEU A 676 55.50 -33.09 21.15
N VAL A 677 54.62 -33.86 21.80
CA VAL A 677 54.76 -34.18 23.24
C VAL A 677 56.11 -34.84 23.52
N ASN A 678 56.47 -35.86 22.74
CA ASN A 678 57.73 -36.58 22.91
C ASN A 678 58.95 -35.68 22.69
N PHE A 679 58.91 -34.82 21.67
CA PHE A 679 59.95 -33.83 21.41
C PHE A 679 60.13 -32.86 22.59
N LEU A 680 59.04 -32.23 23.04
CA LEU A 680 59.07 -31.27 24.15
C LEU A 680 59.54 -31.95 25.44
N LYS A 681 59.02 -33.14 25.74
CA LYS A 681 59.44 -33.95 26.89
C LYS A 681 60.94 -34.24 26.82
N ALA A 682 61.46 -34.69 25.69
CA ALA A 682 62.89 -34.96 25.53
C ALA A 682 63.78 -33.72 25.74
N LYS A 683 63.31 -32.52 25.33
CA LYS A 683 64.09 -31.27 25.44
C LYS A 683 63.95 -30.54 26.76
N LEU A 684 62.87 -30.78 27.51
CA LEU A 684 62.54 -30.07 28.75
C LEU A 684 62.72 -30.93 30.01
N SER A 685 62.80 -32.27 29.92
CA SER A 685 62.93 -33.16 31.10
C SER A 685 64.22 -32.95 31.92
N ASN A 686 65.25 -32.34 31.33
CA ASN A 686 66.47 -32.00 32.06
C ASN A 686 66.22 -30.91 33.11
N GLU A 687 65.31 -29.97 32.82
CA GLU A 687 65.05 -28.78 33.63
C GLU A 687 63.72 -28.88 34.42
N TYR A 688 62.79 -29.72 33.96
CA TYR A 688 61.42 -29.81 34.48
C TYR A 688 60.98 -31.27 34.72
N VAL A 689 60.08 -31.48 35.69
CA VAL A 689 59.28 -32.72 35.79
C VAL A 689 58.08 -32.60 34.84
N VAL A 690 58.11 -33.34 33.74
CA VAL A 690 57.14 -33.19 32.64
C VAL A 690 56.00 -34.20 32.75
N TYR A 691 54.78 -33.67 32.87
CA TYR A 691 53.51 -34.39 32.76
C TYR A 691 52.85 -34.08 31.42
N ASN A 692 52.00 -34.99 30.91
CA ASN A 692 51.31 -34.80 29.65
C ASN A 692 49.81 -35.17 29.71
N SER A 693 49.01 -34.51 28.88
CA SER A 693 47.59 -34.74 28.66
C SER A 693 47.27 -34.54 27.18
N ASP A 694 46.29 -35.27 26.66
CA ASP A 694 45.75 -35.12 25.30
C ASP A 694 44.61 -34.07 25.22
N GLY A 695 44.29 -33.43 26.35
CA GLY A 695 43.19 -32.46 26.46
C GLY A 695 41.95 -33.00 27.17
N SER A 696 41.67 -34.30 27.08
CA SER A 696 40.46 -34.91 27.63
C SER A 696 40.45 -34.89 29.17
N ASP A 697 41.61 -35.18 29.76
CA ASP A 697 41.85 -35.24 31.21
C ASP A 697 42.63 -34.03 31.74
N ALA A 698 42.85 -33.01 30.90
CA ALA A 698 43.76 -31.89 31.19
C ALA A 698 43.40 -31.14 32.47
N ILE A 699 42.12 -30.90 32.69
CA ILE A 699 41.62 -30.16 33.86
C ILE A 699 41.74 -31.00 35.13
N GLU A 700 41.37 -32.27 35.05
CA GLU A 700 41.48 -33.21 36.17
C GLU A 700 42.95 -33.35 36.59
N LYS A 701 43.86 -33.60 35.64
CA LYS A 701 45.30 -33.68 35.88
C LYS A 701 45.88 -32.38 36.43
N ALA A 702 45.49 -31.22 35.89
CA ALA A 702 45.98 -29.94 36.39
C ALA A 702 45.54 -29.69 37.85
N LEU A 703 44.32 -30.11 38.22
CA LEU A 703 43.80 -29.98 39.58
C LEU A 703 44.37 -31.04 40.55
N GLU A 704 44.75 -32.21 40.03
CA GLU A 704 45.38 -33.27 40.81
C GLU A 704 46.86 -32.98 41.08
N ILE A 705 47.61 -32.55 40.07
CA ILE A 705 49.06 -32.35 40.14
C ILE A 705 49.40 -30.95 40.65
N ILE A 706 48.62 -29.93 40.27
CA ILE A 706 48.90 -28.50 40.48
C ILE A 706 50.29 -28.15 39.95
N PRO A 707 50.50 -28.23 38.63
CA PRO A 707 51.81 -27.97 38.02
C PRO A 707 52.24 -26.52 38.22
N ASP A 708 53.55 -26.27 38.19
CA ASP A 708 54.12 -24.92 38.31
C ASP A 708 53.92 -24.09 37.05
N ILE A 709 53.76 -24.73 35.89
CA ILE A 709 53.46 -24.10 34.60
C ILE A 709 52.77 -25.07 33.63
N ILE A 710 51.94 -24.56 32.72
CA ILE A 710 51.23 -25.34 31.70
C ILE A 710 51.60 -24.84 30.29
N ILE A 711 51.84 -25.77 29.37
CA ILE A 711 51.84 -25.53 27.93
C ILE A 711 50.58 -26.19 27.36
N CYS A 712 49.78 -25.48 26.57
CA CYS A 712 48.53 -26.01 26.02
C CYS A 712 48.37 -25.66 24.54
N ASP A 713 48.02 -26.64 23.70
CA ASP A 713 47.50 -26.38 22.36
C ASP A 713 46.06 -25.86 22.43
N ILE A 714 45.64 -25.11 21.40
CA ILE A 714 44.27 -24.65 21.22
C ILE A 714 43.41 -25.75 20.60
N ASN A 715 43.91 -26.38 19.53
CA ASN A 715 43.10 -27.27 18.72
C ASN A 715 43.22 -28.71 19.24
N LEU A 716 42.58 -28.98 20.38
CA LEU A 716 42.47 -30.33 20.94
C LEU A 716 41.15 -30.98 20.50
N VAL A 717 41.09 -32.31 20.52
CA VAL A 717 39.95 -33.09 19.99
C VAL A 717 38.65 -32.83 20.76
N ASP A 718 38.72 -32.78 22.10
CA ASP A 718 37.52 -32.76 22.96
C ASP A 718 37.14 -31.37 23.47
N LYS A 719 38.11 -30.59 23.97
CA LYS A 719 37.89 -29.27 24.56
C LYS A 719 38.90 -28.27 24.01
N ASP A 720 38.43 -27.11 23.57
CA ASP A 720 39.29 -26.02 23.11
C ASP A 720 40.26 -25.57 24.23
N GLY A 721 41.55 -25.42 23.92
CA GLY A 721 42.56 -24.93 24.86
C GLY A 721 42.20 -23.58 25.50
N TYR A 722 41.40 -22.73 24.83
CA TYR A 722 40.85 -21.53 25.44
C TYR A 722 39.83 -21.82 26.55
N GLU A 723 39.00 -22.84 26.37
CA GLU A 723 38.02 -23.26 27.38
C GLU A 723 38.70 -23.90 28.57
N ILE A 724 39.68 -24.79 28.32
CA ILE A 724 40.52 -25.39 29.36
C ILE A 724 41.23 -24.30 30.17
N SER A 725 41.86 -23.34 29.51
CA SER A 725 42.55 -22.23 30.16
C SER A 725 41.60 -21.38 31.00
N LYS A 726 40.42 -21.05 30.45
CA LYS A 726 39.40 -20.26 31.16
C LYS A 726 38.84 -21.00 32.37
N GLU A 727 38.64 -22.31 32.28
CA GLU A 727 38.16 -23.14 33.38
C GLU A 727 39.22 -23.21 34.50
N LEU A 728 40.49 -23.45 34.14
CA LEU A 728 41.61 -23.45 35.08
C LEU A 728 41.87 -22.09 35.73
N LYS A 729 41.71 -20.98 34.98
CA LYS A 729 41.83 -19.60 35.49
C LYS A 729 40.62 -19.14 36.31
N LYS A 730 39.49 -19.85 36.24
CA LYS A 730 38.32 -19.62 37.11
C LYS A 730 38.36 -20.45 38.39
N ASP A 731 38.94 -21.65 38.33
CA ASP A 731 39.03 -22.51 39.50
C ASP A 731 40.07 -21.98 40.49
N LEU A 732 39.62 -21.79 41.73
CA LEU A 732 40.44 -21.29 42.81
C LEU A 732 41.73 -22.12 42.98
N ARG A 733 41.71 -23.42 42.74
CA ARG A 733 42.86 -24.32 42.96
C ARG A 733 43.96 -24.12 41.92
N SER A 734 43.63 -23.72 40.70
CA SER A 734 44.57 -23.64 39.57
C SER A 734 44.79 -22.23 39.01
N SER A 735 44.03 -21.21 39.45
CA SER A 735 44.06 -19.85 38.89
C SER A 735 45.45 -19.23 38.77
N HIS A 736 46.32 -19.60 39.70
CA HIS A 736 47.65 -19.04 39.89
C HIS A 736 48.70 -19.65 38.96
N ILE A 737 48.38 -20.75 38.28
CA ILE A 737 49.30 -21.49 37.43
C ILE A 737 49.46 -20.72 36.10
N PRO A 738 50.69 -20.38 35.67
CA PRO A 738 50.93 -19.74 34.40
C PRO A 738 50.65 -20.68 33.23
N ILE A 739 49.99 -20.19 32.19
CA ILE A 739 49.63 -20.96 30.99
C ILE A 739 50.24 -20.31 29.75
N ILE A 740 51.01 -21.09 28.98
CA ILE A 740 51.50 -20.74 27.64
C ILE A 740 50.64 -21.48 26.60
N ILE A 741 50.03 -20.74 25.68
CA ILE A 741 49.32 -21.31 24.54
C ILE A 741 50.26 -21.48 23.35
N LEU A 742 50.29 -22.68 22.77
CA LEU A 742 50.85 -22.95 21.45
C LEU A 742 49.72 -22.93 20.42
N THR A 743 49.87 -22.21 19.30
CA THR A 743 48.79 -22.10 18.32
C THR A 743 49.26 -22.06 16.87
N ALA A 744 48.57 -22.76 15.99
CA ALA A 744 48.75 -22.61 14.53
C ALA A 744 48.05 -21.34 13.96
N GLN A 745 47.21 -20.67 14.75
CA GLN A 745 46.45 -19.49 14.36
C GLN A 745 47.22 -18.21 14.68
N SER A 746 47.45 -17.36 13.68
CA SER A 746 48.21 -16.11 13.80
C SER A 746 47.36 -14.84 13.69
N ASN A 747 46.02 -14.96 13.65
CA ASN A 747 45.14 -13.80 13.52
C ASN A 747 44.99 -13.07 14.87
N LYS A 748 44.84 -11.73 14.82
CA LYS A 748 44.75 -10.90 16.03
C LYS A 748 43.49 -11.17 16.86
N GLU A 749 42.41 -11.64 16.24
CA GLU A 749 41.17 -11.98 16.95
C GLU A 749 41.30 -13.23 17.83
N SER A 750 41.98 -14.29 17.38
CA SER A 750 42.24 -15.45 18.24
C SER A 750 43.22 -15.11 19.36
N VAL A 751 44.23 -14.28 19.09
CA VAL A 751 45.11 -13.76 20.15
C VAL A 751 44.32 -12.93 21.17
N LEU A 752 43.36 -12.12 20.73
CA LEU A 752 42.53 -11.28 21.61
C LEU A 752 41.53 -12.10 22.43
N LYS A 753 40.82 -13.06 21.83
CA LYS A 753 40.00 -14.06 22.55
C LYS A 753 40.83 -14.81 23.58
N GLY A 754 42.06 -15.10 23.20
CA GLY A 754 43.02 -15.74 24.05
C GLY A 754 43.45 -14.92 25.27
N LEU A 755 43.82 -13.65 25.09
CA LEU A 755 44.15 -12.78 26.20
C LEU A 755 42.95 -12.58 27.15
N GLN A 756 41.72 -12.59 26.62
CA GLN A 756 40.50 -12.55 27.42
C GLN A 756 40.26 -13.83 28.25
N SER A 757 40.87 -14.96 27.89
CA SER A 757 40.76 -16.22 28.63
C SER A 757 41.67 -16.29 29.87
N GLY A 758 42.57 -15.31 30.04
CA GLY A 758 43.40 -15.16 31.25
C GLY A 758 44.75 -15.89 31.21
N VAL A 759 45.20 -16.36 30.04
CA VAL A 759 46.53 -16.97 29.90
C VAL A 759 47.65 -15.94 29.92
N ASP A 760 48.86 -16.41 30.19
CA ASP A 760 50.01 -15.57 30.48
C ASP A 760 50.86 -15.29 29.24
N GLN A 761 50.91 -16.22 28.26
CA GLN A 761 51.67 -16.02 27.03
C GLN A 761 51.13 -16.84 25.83
N TYR A 762 51.39 -16.34 24.62
CA TYR A 762 51.09 -17.00 23.34
C TYR A 762 52.36 -17.22 22.51
N LEU A 763 52.48 -18.39 21.87
CA LEU A 763 53.50 -18.70 20.87
C LEU A 763 52.88 -19.37 19.64
N THR A 764 53.21 -18.89 18.45
CA THR A 764 52.68 -19.44 17.19
C THR A 764 53.51 -20.63 16.70
N LYS A 765 52.87 -21.71 16.23
CA LYS A 765 53.49 -22.82 15.51
C LYS A 765 53.75 -22.42 14.03
N PRO A 766 54.96 -22.61 13.48
CA PRO A 766 56.15 -23.17 14.14
C PRO A 766 56.80 -22.18 15.09
N PHE A 767 57.18 -22.68 16.29
CA PHE A 767 57.84 -21.90 17.33
C PHE A 767 59.32 -22.27 17.43
N SER A 768 60.14 -21.33 17.91
CA SER A 768 61.54 -21.60 18.26
C SER A 768 61.63 -22.18 19.68
N LEU A 769 62.40 -23.27 19.83
CA LEU A 769 62.59 -23.93 21.12
C LEU A 769 63.26 -23.02 22.15
N SER A 770 64.21 -22.19 21.73
CA SER A 770 64.91 -21.23 22.60
C SER A 770 63.97 -20.18 23.16
N ILE A 771 63.05 -19.65 22.33
CA ILE A 771 62.01 -18.71 22.75
C ILE A 771 61.06 -19.37 23.76
N LEU A 772 60.64 -20.62 23.52
CA LEU A 772 59.80 -21.36 24.45
C LEU A 772 60.48 -21.55 25.81
N LYS A 773 61.74 -21.97 25.85
CA LYS A 773 62.51 -22.13 27.10
C LYS A 773 62.62 -20.82 27.88
N GLN A 774 62.97 -19.73 27.21
CA GLN A 774 63.08 -18.42 27.86
C GLN A 774 61.73 -17.94 28.42
N SER A 775 60.64 -18.23 27.71
CA SER A 775 59.27 -17.90 28.12
C SER A 775 58.87 -18.65 29.39
N LEU A 776 59.13 -19.96 29.45
CA LEU A 776 58.90 -20.79 30.64
C LEU A 776 59.69 -20.26 31.84
N SER A 777 60.99 -19.99 31.66
CA SER A 777 61.86 -19.45 32.72
C SER A 777 61.37 -18.09 33.23
N SER A 778 61.00 -17.17 32.33
CA SER A 778 60.49 -15.84 32.68
C SER A 778 59.20 -15.90 33.51
N LEU A 779 58.24 -16.74 33.11
CA LEU A 779 56.96 -16.89 33.82
C LEU A 779 57.15 -17.49 35.22
N LEU A 780 58.01 -18.50 35.35
CA LEU A 780 58.35 -19.10 36.64
C LEU A 780 59.09 -18.11 37.56
N PHE A 781 60.04 -17.34 37.01
CA PHE A 781 60.74 -16.30 37.77
C PHE A 781 59.77 -15.22 38.29
N ASN A 782 58.84 -14.75 37.45
CA ASN A 782 57.81 -13.79 37.87
C ASN A 782 56.91 -14.35 38.96
N ARG A 783 56.62 -15.65 38.91
CA ARG A 783 55.83 -16.35 39.91
C ARG A 783 56.55 -16.50 41.24
N GLU A 784 57.84 -16.83 41.25
CA GLU A 784 58.66 -16.83 42.46
C GLU A 784 58.81 -15.43 43.07
N LYS A 785 58.93 -14.38 42.25
CA LYS A 785 58.94 -12.99 42.71
C LYS A 785 57.62 -12.60 43.40
N LEU A 786 56.47 -13.02 42.84
CA LEU A 786 55.16 -12.82 43.46
C LEU A 786 55.03 -13.58 44.78
N ARG A 787 55.49 -14.84 44.82
CA ARG A 787 55.54 -15.65 46.04
C ARG A 787 56.36 -14.96 47.12
N TYR A 788 57.57 -14.50 46.81
CA TYR A 788 58.42 -13.76 47.75
C TYR A 788 57.72 -12.49 48.28
N TYR A 789 57.04 -11.73 47.41
CA TYR A 789 56.28 -10.55 47.81
C TYR A 789 55.17 -10.89 48.82
N TYR A 790 54.39 -11.94 48.56
CA TYR A 790 53.30 -12.35 49.46
C TYR A 790 53.82 -12.94 50.77
N THR A 791 54.89 -13.72 50.75
CA THR A 791 55.56 -14.26 51.94
C THR A 791 56.07 -13.16 52.87
N ASN A 792 56.57 -12.05 52.30
CA ASN A 792 57.16 -10.98 53.10
C ASN A 792 56.13 -9.92 53.53
N ASN A 793 54.96 -9.85 52.89
CA ASN A 793 53.91 -8.86 53.18
C ASN A 793 52.59 -9.48 53.69
N ILE A 794 52.65 -10.68 54.26
CA ILE A 794 51.49 -11.49 54.73
C ILE A 794 50.46 -10.68 55.54
N TYR A 795 50.91 -9.68 56.31
CA TYR A 795 50.10 -8.90 57.26
C TYR A 795 49.78 -7.46 56.83
N ARG A 796 50.29 -7.01 55.68
CA ARG A 796 50.10 -5.64 55.15
C ARG A 796 49.65 -5.66 53.68
N VAL A 797 48.67 -6.49 53.37
CA VAL A 797 47.97 -6.40 52.09
C VAL A 797 46.87 -5.35 52.26
N GLU A 798 47.14 -4.09 51.93
CA GLU A 798 46.09 -3.06 51.91
C GLU A 798 45.02 -3.37 50.85
N PRO A 799 43.73 -3.06 51.08
CA PRO A 799 42.65 -3.37 50.13
C PRO A 799 42.62 -2.47 48.88
N GLU A 800 43.60 -1.59 48.68
CA GLU A 800 43.51 -0.56 47.65
C GLU A 800 44.47 -0.80 46.48
N SER A 801 44.03 -1.63 45.53
CA SER A 801 44.20 -1.32 44.11
C SER A 801 43.04 -1.91 43.32
N LYS A 802 42.50 -1.16 42.35
CA LYS A 802 41.36 -1.57 41.49
C LYS A 802 41.67 -2.74 40.54
N PHE A 803 42.78 -3.45 40.75
CA PHE A 803 43.19 -4.67 40.06
C PHE A 803 43.70 -5.70 41.08
N GLY A 804 42.81 -6.21 41.95
CA GLY A 804 43.15 -7.32 42.82
C GLY A 804 43.11 -8.64 42.05
N ASN A 805 44.26 -9.27 41.85
CA ASN A 805 44.36 -10.64 41.31
C ASN A 805 43.53 -11.62 42.18
N GLN A 806 43.00 -12.69 41.59
CA GLN A 806 42.22 -13.71 42.32
C GLN A 806 42.98 -14.27 43.53
N GLU A 807 44.31 -14.30 43.45
CA GLU A 807 45.23 -14.69 44.52
C GLU A 807 45.18 -13.72 45.71
N GLN A 808 45.15 -12.41 45.47
CA GLN A 808 45.03 -11.41 46.53
C GLN A 808 43.67 -11.52 47.23
N SER A 809 42.58 -11.69 46.46
CA SER A 809 41.24 -11.92 47.02
C SER A 809 41.20 -13.19 47.88
N PHE A 810 41.84 -14.27 47.42
CA PHE A 810 41.96 -15.50 48.19
C PHE A 810 42.73 -15.31 49.50
N ILE A 811 43.91 -14.67 49.46
CA ILE A 811 44.72 -14.41 50.66
C ILE A 811 43.93 -13.56 51.65
N THR A 812 43.27 -12.48 51.20
CA THR A 812 42.46 -11.62 52.08
C THR A 812 41.31 -12.40 52.70
N LYS A 813 40.52 -13.15 51.91
CA LYS A 813 39.40 -13.95 52.42
C LYS A 813 39.85 -15.02 53.40
N MET A 814 40.96 -15.71 53.10
CA MET A 814 41.55 -16.70 54.01
C MET A 814 42.00 -16.03 55.32
N ASN A 815 42.74 -14.92 55.24
CA ASN A 815 43.20 -14.18 56.40
C ASN A 815 42.04 -13.66 57.25
N ASP A 816 40.95 -13.19 56.63
CA ASP A 816 39.75 -12.74 57.34
C ASP A 816 39.02 -13.88 58.06
N ILE A 817 38.88 -15.05 57.43
CA ILE A 817 38.27 -16.23 58.06
C ILE A 817 39.12 -16.69 59.24
N ILE A 818 40.45 -16.73 59.07
CA ILE A 818 41.38 -17.08 60.15
C ILE A 818 41.19 -16.06 61.28
N LYS A 819 41.37 -14.75 61.03
CA LYS A 819 41.25 -13.69 62.05
C LYS A 819 39.92 -13.73 62.82
N LYS A 820 38.79 -13.91 62.13
CA LYS A 820 37.45 -14.01 62.78
C LYS A 820 37.29 -15.23 63.69
N ASN A 821 38.09 -16.29 63.49
CA ASN A 821 37.99 -17.55 64.23
C ASN A 821 39.24 -17.86 65.06
N VAL A 822 40.19 -16.93 65.18
CA VAL A 822 41.47 -17.12 65.89
C VAL A 822 41.26 -17.42 67.39
N GLU A 823 40.23 -16.87 68.00
CA GLU A 823 39.87 -17.07 69.42
C GLU A 823 39.02 -18.33 69.66
N ASN A 824 38.76 -19.14 68.62
CA ASN A 824 38.05 -20.41 68.76
C ASN A 824 39.07 -21.57 68.87
N PRO A 825 39.20 -22.22 70.04
CA PRO A 825 40.17 -23.30 70.24
C PRO A 825 39.93 -24.53 69.36
N LYS A 826 38.69 -24.73 68.87
CA LYS A 826 38.31 -25.88 68.04
C LYS A 826 38.51 -25.63 66.54
N PHE A 827 38.91 -24.43 66.13
CA PHE A 827 39.07 -24.10 64.72
C PHE A 827 40.28 -24.85 64.11
N SER A 828 39.99 -25.70 63.14
CA SER A 828 40.93 -26.59 62.46
C SER A 828 41.20 -26.17 61.02
N VAL A 829 42.16 -26.84 60.36
CA VAL A 829 42.42 -26.60 58.93
C VAL A 829 41.26 -27.13 58.09
N GLU A 830 40.58 -28.17 58.56
CA GLU A 830 39.35 -28.72 57.99
C GLU A 830 38.24 -27.67 57.94
N ASP A 831 38.01 -26.95 59.05
CA ASP A 831 36.99 -25.89 59.10
C ASP A 831 37.32 -24.73 58.15
N LEU A 832 38.61 -24.40 57.99
CA LEU A 832 39.07 -23.38 57.04
C LEU A 832 38.85 -23.84 55.60
N ALA A 833 39.15 -25.11 55.31
CA ALA A 833 38.96 -25.72 53.99
C ALA A 833 37.47 -25.73 53.60
N ASP A 834 36.59 -26.15 54.52
CA ASP A 834 35.13 -26.14 54.32
C ASP A 834 34.59 -24.72 54.08
N LYS A 835 35.02 -23.73 54.87
CA LYS A 835 34.61 -22.32 54.69
C LYS A 835 35.13 -21.69 53.39
N LEU A 836 36.24 -22.20 52.85
CA LEU A 836 36.79 -21.79 51.56
C LEU A 836 36.26 -22.61 50.39
N GLY A 837 35.48 -23.68 50.64
CA GLY A 837 34.91 -24.56 49.63
C GLY A 837 35.93 -25.45 48.92
N VAL A 838 37.05 -25.78 49.57
CA VAL A 838 38.12 -26.63 49.01
C VAL A 838 38.43 -27.80 49.95
N SER A 839 38.98 -28.90 49.41
CA SER A 839 39.42 -30.00 50.29
C SER A 839 40.66 -29.59 51.09
N ARG A 840 40.87 -30.24 52.25
CA ARG A 840 42.05 -30.02 53.09
C ARG A 840 43.35 -30.08 52.28
N VAL A 841 43.56 -31.15 51.51
CA VAL A 841 44.78 -31.35 50.72
C VAL A 841 44.99 -30.21 49.71
N GLN A 842 43.92 -29.77 49.05
CA GLN A 842 43.96 -28.69 48.06
C GLN A 842 44.29 -27.33 48.70
N LEU A 843 43.79 -27.08 49.92
CA LEU A 843 44.16 -25.89 50.69
C LEU A 843 45.66 -25.88 51.03
N TYR A 844 46.21 -26.99 51.52
CA TYR A 844 47.65 -27.10 51.81
C TYR A 844 48.50 -26.80 50.57
N ARG A 845 48.16 -27.42 49.42
CA ARG A 845 48.92 -27.22 48.19
C ARG A 845 48.80 -25.80 47.67
N LYS A 846 47.60 -25.22 47.64
CA LYS A 846 47.37 -23.84 47.18
C LYS A 846 48.12 -22.83 48.04
N VAL A 847 48.07 -22.97 49.36
CA VAL A 847 48.76 -22.05 50.29
C VAL A 847 50.27 -22.18 50.16
N LYS A 848 50.79 -23.41 50.03
CA LYS A 848 52.20 -23.64 49.75
C LYS A 848 52.63 -23.04 48.41
N ALA A 849 51.80 -23.15 47.36
CA ALA A 849 52.09 -22.63 46.02
C ALA A 849 52.03 -21.10 45.91
N ILE A 850 51.29 -20.41 46.80
CA ILE A 850 51.13 -18.95 46.76
C ILE A 850 52.00 -18.23 47.81
N ILE A 851 52.07 -18.75 49.03
CA ILE A 851 52.72 -18.11 50.19
C ILE A 851 54.00 -18.86 50.60
N GLY A 852 54.26 -20.04 50.05
CA GLY A 852 55.49 -20.81 50.32
C GLY A 852 55.59 -21.47 51.69
N ILE A 853 54.65 -21.21 52.62
CA ILE A 853 54.57 -21.84 53.94
C ILE A 853 53.37 -22.79 54.03
N ASN A 854 53.39 -23.66 55.03
CA ASN A 854 52.27 -24.54 55.32
C ASN A 854 51.08 -23.74 55.91
N ILE A 855 49.84 -24.07 55.54
CA ILE A 855 48.64 -23.43 56.10
C ILE A 855 48.55 -23.57 57.63
N SER A 856 49.01 -24.68 58.20
CA SER A 856 49.06 -24.86 59.66
C SER A 856 50.00 -23.86 60.32
N ASP A 857 51.17 -23.64 59.71
CA ASP A 857 52.15 -22.66 60.20
C ASP A 857 51.60 -21.24 60.05
N HIS A 858 50.87 -20.97 58.97
CA HIS A 858 50.20 -19.70 58.76
C HIS A 858 49.15 -19.41 59.84
N ILE A 859 48.25 -20.35 60.14
CA ILE A 859 47.25 -20.19 61.22
C ILE A 859 47.94 -19.96 62.57
N ASN A 860 48.98 -20.76 62.88
CA ASN A 860 49.76 -20.59 64.11
C ASN A 860 50.40 -19.20 64.17
N ASN A 861 50.94 -18.71 63.07
CA ASN A 861 51.51 -17.38 62.99
C ASN A 861 50.48 -16.29 63.27
N VAL A 862 49.26 -16.39 62.72
CA VAL A 862 48.17 -15.43 63.03
C VAL A 862 47.76 -15.51 64.51
N LYS A 863 47.65 -16.72 65.08
CA LYS A 863 47.37 -16.91 66.51
C LYS A 863 48.43 -16.27 67.40
N LEU A 864 49.71 -16.43 67.07
CA LEU A 864 50.83 -15.81 67.80
C LEU A 864 50.79 -14.28 67.74
N GLU A 865 50.36 -13.69 66.62
CA GLU A 865 50.15 -12.24 66.53
C GLU A 865 48.99 -11.76 67.38
N LYS A 866 47.86 -12.47 67.38
CA LYS A 866 46.76 -12.14 68.29
C LYS A 866 47.18 -12.29 69.75
N ALA A 867 48.00 -13.28 70.07
CA ALA A 867 48.58 -13.42 71.39
C ALA A 867 49.44 -12.21 71.77
N ALA A 868 50.22 -11.68 70.83
CA ALA A 868 51.01 -10.46 71.06
C ALA A 868 50.11 -9.22 71.33
N GLU A 869 48.94 -9.12 70.69
CA GLU A 869 47.94 -8.09 71.02
C GLU A 869 47.35 -8.28 72.42
N LEU A 870 46.91 -9.49 72.77
CA LEU A 870 46.30 -9.79 74.08
C LEU A 870 47.29 -9.67 75.24
N LEU A 871 48.58 -9.91 74.99
CA LEU A 871 49.63 -9.68 75.99
C LEU A 871 49.77 -8.18 76.32
N LYS A 872 49.41 -7.27 75.39
CA LYS A 872 49.44 -5.82 75.62
C LYS A 872 48.21 -5.29 76.36
N SER A 873 47.03 -5.90 76.19
CA SER A 873 45.80 -5.46 76.88
C SER A 873 45.79 -5.80 78.38
N ASN A 874 46.69 -6.70 78.82
CA ASN A 874 46.97 -7.04 80.22
C ASN A 874 45.82 -7.73 81.00
N GLU A 875 44.74 -8.11 80.32
CA GLU A 875 43.53 -8.70 80.94
C GLU A 875 43.62 -10.21 81.24
N MET A 876 44.53 -10.93 80.58
CA MET A 876 44.67 -12.39 80.73
C MET A 876 46.11 -12.79 81.10
N ASN A 877 46.25 -13.92 81.81
CA ASN A 877 47.56 -14.52 82.08
C ASN A 877 48.08 -15.32 80.86
N ILE A 878 49.39 -15.60 80.83
CA ILE A 878 50.05 -16.23 79.66
C ILE A 878 49.45 -17.61 79.33
N SER A 879 49.03 -18.36 80.35
CA SER A 879 48.41 -19.68 80.16
C SER A 879 46.99 -19.58 79.62
N GLU A 880 46.21 -18.60 80.10
CA GLU A 880 44.86 -18.29 79.59
C GLU A 880 44.91 -17.85 78.12
N ILE A 881 45.87 -17.01 77.73
CA ILE A 881 46.08 -16.59 76.33
C ILE A 881 46.45 -17.79 75.46
N ALA A 882 47.31 -18.69 75.95
CA ALA A 882 47.68 -19.90 75.21
C ALA A 882 46.46 -20.80 74.96
N TYR A 883 45.63 -21.04 75.97
CA TYR A 883 44.44 -21.90 75.84
C TYR A 883 43.31 -21.24 75.05
N SER A 884 43.07 -19.93 75.21
CA SER A 884 42.01 -19.21 74.48
C SER A 884 42.27 -19.16 72.97
N LEU A 885 43.53 -19.12 72.57
CA LEU A 885 43.94 -19.18 71.16
C LEU A 885 44.11 -20.64 70.65
N GLY A 886 43.81 -21.63 71.48
CA GLY A 886 43.78 -23.05 71.09
C GLY A 886 45.15 -23.71 70.93
N PHE A 887 46.16 -23.30 71.69
CA PHE A 887 47.41 -24.04 71.80
C PHE A 887 47.24 -25.25 72.76
N SER A 888 47.86 -26.38 72.43
CA SER A 888 47.76 -27.63 73.21
C SER A 888 48.44 -27.54 74.59
N SER A 889 49.45 -26.68 74.75
CA SER A 889 50.07 -26.39 76.05
C SER A 889 50.68 -24.99 76.10
N PRO A 890 50.73 -24.33 77.27
CA PRO A 890 51.43 -23.05 77.47
C PRO A 890 52.93 -23.10 77.15
N ASN A 891 53.58 -24.26 77.33
CA ASN A 891 54.98 -24.46 76.98
C ASN A 891 55.19 -24.42 75.47
N TYR A 892 54.35 -25.13 74.70
CA TYR A 892 54.41 -25.10 73.24
C TYR A 892 54.14 -23.69 72.69
N PHE A 893 53.15 -22.99 73.25
CA PHE A 893 52.90 -21.57 72.93
C PHE A 893 54.14 -20.70 73.18
N SER A 894 54.79 -20.85 74.34
CA SER A 894 55.96 -20.04 74.70
C SER A 894 57.15 -20.27 73.76
N THR A 895 57.40 -21.51 73.36
CA THR A 895 58.43 -21.84 72.37
C THR A 895 58.08 -21.28 70.99
N ALA A 896 56.84 -21.45 70.52
CA ALA A 896 56.39 -20.94 69.23
C ALA A 896 56.42 -19.40 69.17
N PHE A 897 56.01 -18.73 70.25
CA PHE A 897 56.07 -17.27 70.37
C PHE A 897 57.51 -16.75 70.38
N LYS A 898 58.41 -17.40 71.13
CA LYS A 898 59.84 -17.06 71.13
C LYS A 898 60.49 -17.25 69.75
N ASN A 899 60.13 -18.32 69.05
CA ASN A 899 60.64 -18.57 67.69
C ASN A 899 60.18 -17.49 66.70
N LYS A 900 58.96 -16.95 66.85
CA LYS A 900 58.43 -15.90 65.96
C LYS A 900 58.91 -14.49 66.30
N PHE A 901 58.91 -14.10 67.59
CA PHE A 901 59.18 -12.73 68.03
C PHE A 901 60.58 -12.53 68.62
N GLY A 902 61.40 -13.59 68.71
CA GLY A 902 62.77 -13.56 69.26
C GLY A 902 62.85 -13.53 70.78
N ILE A 903 61.77 -13.15 71.48
CA ILE A 903 61.68 -13.04 72.94
C ILE A 903 60.52 -13.87 73.51
N SER A 904 60.59 -14.26 74.77
CA SER A 904 59.52 -15.04 75.41
C SER A 904 58.24 -14.22 75.62
N PRO A 905 57.04 -14.84 75.71
CA PRO A 905 55.80 -14.12 76.00
C PRO A 905 55.85 -13.30 77.30
N LYS A 906 56.58 -13.81 78.31
CA LYS A 906 56.76 -13.12 79.60
C LYS A 906 57.58 -11.85 79.42
N GLU A 907 58.71 -11.93 78.70
CA GLU A 907 59.51 -10.76 78.36
C GLU A 907 58.68 -9.77 77.54
N TYR A 908 58.00 -10.24 76.49
CA TYR A 908 57.15 -9.40 75.63
C TYR A 908 56.09 -8.62 76.41
N LYS A 909 55.48 -9.24 77.44
CA LYS A 909 54.49 -8.62 78.34
C LYS A 909 55.08 -7.58 79.28
N THR A 910 56.36 -7.70 79.66
CA THR A 910 57.06 -6.71 80.50
C THR A 910 57.80 -5.63 79.70
N SER A 911 58.07 -5.88 78.42
CA SER A 911 58.86 -4.99 77.56
C SER A 911 58.04 -3.87 76.88
N ASN A 912 56.72 -3.81 77.05
CA ASN A 912 55.85 -2.76 76.51
C ASN A 912 54.80 -2.30 77.51
#